data_AF-A0AAD8Z7Q1-F1
#
_entry.id   AF-A0AAD8Z7Q1-F1
#
_cell.length_a   1.000
_cell.length_b   1.000
_cell.length_c   1.000
_cell.angle_alpha   90.00
_cell.angle_beta   90.00
_cell.angle_gamma   90.00
#
_symmetry.space_group_name_H-M   'P 1'
#
loop_
_entity.id
_entity.type
_entity.pdbx_description
1 polymer ?
#
loop_
_entity_poly.entity_id
_entity_poly.type
_entity_poly.pdbx_seq_one_letter_code
_entity_poly.pdbx_strand_id
1 'polypeptide(L)'
;MESLALSKGKKLVHLDLKGAPPRMNYLREIINLFADLGANGILIEYEDMFPYEGELKILQSNSHPPYSREEIISIQDIAYSRGLEIIPLVQTFGHLEFVLKHSIFRKLREVSHCLGTLNPHIKQGVTLVMEMLHQVMELHPKSTALHIGADEVYMLGQGEQSKEWLTNPGYNIHKLFLSYITKVAKGIRESHPSLSVIMWDDMLRRMTSDTIKESDLVGLVQPMLWDYSPVLDVANNIQLMEKYRSAGLSKQWVASSFKGSTTVYTCVTSTQRHVDNHLQWLRVASGLSPGIDLQGIALTGWQRYDHLSVLCELMPLSLHSLASCLQTLLHGSFTQEAQNKVMEALGTGTIDVSDIERLSKGSTCSYTGMKLAEIIVQLMAMLESQEMRDFESSMYVRGWFSPYHRQKKIINPLIAEQIQKQAKIQNPSLPPAGILKKKMAELHIEPNATGIIEQTEHREIRASVNVRLPSPTLVIPSRSGLSSPGVSGSRPVFGFPMKSNPSSPSEPTEKPGSRWVRLNVGGTYFITTKQTLCRDPKSFLYRLCQEDPDLDSDKDETGAYLIDRDPTYFGPILNYLRHGKLIINKNLAEEGVLEEAEFYNIASLVRLVKERIRDNENRTSQGPVKHVYRVLQCQEEELTQMVSTMSDGWKFEQLISIGSSYNYGNEDQAEFLCVVSRELNNSTNGIVIEPTEKAKILQERGSRM
;
A
#
# COMPACT_ATOMS: atom_id res chain seq x y z
N MET A 1 12.05 37.62 -6.80
CA MET A 1 11.89 36.18 -7.09
C MET A 1 13.24 35.52 -6.90
N GLU A 2 13.51 34.99 -5.71
CA GLU A 2 14.61 34.03 -5.55
C GLU A 2 14.22 32.73 -6.27
N SER A 3 15.13 32.16 -7.05
CA SER A 3 14.83 30.94 -7.79
C SER A 3 14.74 29.75 -6.83
N LEU A 4 13.57 29.12 -6.76
CA LEU A 4 13.35 27.87 -6.00
C LEU A 4 14.44 26.85 -6.31
N ALA A 5 15.06 26.25 -5.29
CA ALA A 5 16.22 25.36 -5.46
C ALA A 5 15.99 24.23 -6.48
N LEU A 6 14.80 23.63 -6.48
CA LEU A 6 14.41 22.57 -7.40
C LEU A 6 14.24 23.02 -8.87
N SER A 7 13.99 24.30 -9.14
CA SER A 7 13.92 24.79 -10.53
C SER A 7 15.28 24.71 -11.23
N LYS A 8 16.37 24.95 -10.48
CA LYS A 8 17.77 24.86 -10.95
C LYS A 8 18.36 23.45 -10.85
N GLY A 9 17.90 22.64 -9.90
CA GLY A 9 18.38 21.27 -9.69
C GLY A 9 18.06 20.30 -10.84
N LYS A 10 18.60 19.08 -10.73
CA LYS A 10 18.26 17.96 -11.60
C LYS A 10 16.76 17.63 -11.47
N LYS A 11 16.14 17.27 -12.60
CA LYS A 11 14.73 16.87 -12.76
C LYS A 11 14.75 15.55 -13.51
N LEU A 12 14.74 14.46 -12.74
CA LEU A 12 14.85 13.10 -13.26
C LEU A 12 13.46 12.51 -13.46
N VAL A 13 13.15 11.96 -14.62
CA VAL A 13 11.95 11.12 -14.80
C VAL A 13 12.31 9.69 -14.47
N HIS A 14 11.57 9.04 -13.56
CA HIS A 14 11.79 7.62 -13.26
C HIS A 14 11.10 6.73 -14.30
N LEU A 15 11.85 5.77 -14.82
CA LEU A 15 11.35 4.65 -15.62
C LEU A 15 11.55 3.35 -14.84
N ASP A 16 10.48 2.90 -14.20
CA ASP A 16 10.34 1.52 -13.74
C ASP A 16 9.87 0.66 -14.93
N LEU A 17 10.70 -0.32 -15.31
CA LEU A 17 10.48 -1.14 -16.50
C LEU A 17 9.82 -2.50 -16.19
N LYS A 18 9.52 -2.82 -14.91
CA LYS A 18 9.09 -4.16 -14.52
C LYS A 18 7.69 -4.55 -14.99
N GLY A 19 7.63 -5.67 -15.70
CA GLY A 19 6.40 -6.35 -16.07
C GLY A 19 5.42 -5.62 -17.01
N ALA A 20 5.73 -4.40 -17.47
CA ALA A 20 5.13 -3.74 -18.65
C ALA A 20 6.14 -2.83 -19.39
N PRO A 21 7.32 -3.37 -19.77
CA PRO A 21 8.39 -2.61 -20.43
C PRO A 21 7.92 -1.97 -21.76
N PRO A 22 8.14 -0.67 -21.99
CA PRO A 22 7.89 -0.02 -23.29
C PRO A 22 8.76 -0.59 -24.42
N ARG A 23 8.21 -0.75 -25.62
CA ARG A 23 9.00 -1.06 -26.83
C ARG A 23 9.91 0.10 -27.20
N MET A 24 11.06 -0.17 -27.81
CA MET A 24 12.06 0.85 -28.18
C MET A 24 11.53 2.03 -28.99
N ASN A 25 10.57 1.82 -29.90
CA ASN A 25 9.97 2.93 -30.66
C ASN A 25 9.18 3.87 -29.73
N TYR A 26 8.33 3.31 -28.86
CA TYR A 26 7.56 4.11 -27.89
C TYR A 26 8.47 4.73 -26.82
N LEU A 27 9.49 4.00 -26.37
CA LEU A 27 10.49 4.47 -25.42
C LEU A 27 11.26 5.67 -25.96
N ARG A 28 11.66 5.65 -27.24
CA ARG A 28 12.26 6.80 -27.94
C ARG A 28 11.35 8.02 -27.91
N GLU A 29 10.07 7.85 -28.20
CA GLU A 29 9.09 8.94 -28.26
C GLU A 29 8.85 9.57 -26.89
N ILE A 30 8.70 8.76 -25.82
CA ILE A 30 8.54 9.31 -24.47
C ILE A 30 9.84 9.96 -23.94
N ILE A 31 11.03 9.42 -24.25
CA ILE A 31 12.31 10.06 -23.88
C ILE A 31 12.45 11.44 -24.53
N ASN A 32 12.08 11.58 -25.80
CA ASN A 32 12.03 12.88 -26.48
C ASN A 32 11.05 13.83 -25.77
N LEU A 33 9.84 13.37 -25.47
CA LEU A 33 8.82 14.13 -24.76
C LEU A 33 9.28 14.57 -23.35
N PHE A 34 10.04 13.75 -22.62
CA PHE A 34 10.59 14.13 -21.31
C PHE A 34 11.53 15.34 -21.42
N ALA A 35 12.39 15.37 -22.44
CA ALA A 35 13.27 16.51 -22.71
C ALA A 35 12.48 17.76 -23.13
N ASP A 36 11.48 17.61 -23.98
CA ASP A 36 10.61 18.72 -24.41
C ASP A 36 9.75 19.30 -23.26
N LEU A 37 9.43 18.47 -22.27
CA LEU A 37 8.80 18.89 -21.01
C LEU A 37 9.79 19.44 -19.96
N GLY A 38 11.09 19.51 -20.27
CA GLY A 38 12.12 20.13 -19.43
C GLY A 38 12.73 19.25 -18.34
N ALA A 39 12.64 17.92 -18.46
CA ALA A 39 13.50 17.01 -17.72
C ALA A 39 14.97 17.19 -18.16
N ASN A 40 15.92 16.84 -17.27
CA ASN A 40 17.35 16.86 -17.58
C ASN A 40 18.09 15.57 -17.18
N GLY A 41 17.32 14.54 -16.85
CA GLY A 41 17.81 13.17 -16.74
C GLY A 41 16.69 12.15 -16.57
N ILE A 42 17.09 10.88 -16.51
CA ILE A 42 16.25 9.71 -16.35
C ILE A 42 16.86 8.87 -15.23
N LEU A 43 16.05 8.52 -14.23
CA LEU A 43 16.35 7.45 -13.29
C LEU A 43 15.75 6.16 -13.88
N ILE A 44 16.51 5.08 -14.03
CA ILE A 44 16.02 3.90 -14.76
C ILE A 44 16.21 2.60 -13.96
N GLU A 45 15.10 1.96 -13.60
CA GLU A 45 15.06 0.68 -12.88
C GLU A 45 14.71 -0.44 -13.87
N TYR A 46 15.66 -1.34 -14.11
CA TYR A 46 15.52 -2.42 -15.09
C TYR A 46 15.05 -3.75 -14.49
N GLU A 47 15.54 -4.13 -13.30
CA GLU A 47 15.31 -5.44 -12.66
C GLU A 47 15.38 -6.62 -13.66
N ASP A 48 14.32 -7.40 -13.85
CA ASP A 48 14.28 -8.58 -14.74
C ASP A 48 14.24 -8.24 -16.24
N MET A 49 14.22 -6.96 -16.61
CA MET A 49 14.30 -6.48 -17.99
C MET A 49 15.73 -6.16 -18.46
N PHE A 50 16.72 -6.24 -17.58
CA PHE A 50 18.14 -6.06 -17.94
C PHE A 50 18.73 -7.33 -18.61
N PRO A 51 19.60 -7.21 -19.63
CA PRO A 51 20.27 -8.36 -20.26
C PRO A 51 21.42 -8.90 -19.40
N TYR A 52 21.12 -9.45 -18.22
CA TYR A 52 22.12 -10.10 -17.36
C TYR A 52 22.77 -11.30 -18.06
N GLU A 53 24.08 -11.46 -17.91
CA GLU A 53 24.86 -12.53 -18.56
C GLU A 53 25.51 -13.49 -17.55
N GLY A 54 26.06 -14.60 -18.06
CA GLY A 54 26.65 -15.66 -17.23
C GLY A 54 25.64 -16.30 -16.26
N GLU A 55 26.06 -16.51 -15.02
CA GLU A 55 25.22 -17.05 -13.94
C GLU A 55 23.99 -16.16 -13.62
N LEU A 56 24.07 -14.86 -13.93
CA LEU A 56 22.95 -13.92 -13.69
C LEU A 56 21.88 -13.98 -14.78
N LYS A 57 22.09 -14.70 -15.88
CA LYS A 57 21.09 -14.84 -16.95
C LYS A 57 19.74 -15.37 -16.47
N ILE A 58 19.73 -16.15 -15.39
CA ILE A 58 18.49 -16.64 -14.75
C ILE A 58 17.58 -15.52 -14.22
N LEU A 59 18.12 -14.32 -13.96
CA LEU A 59 17.39 -13.15 -13.46
C LEU A 59 16.52 -12.49 -14.53
N GLN A 60 16.79 -12.75 -15.82
CA GLN A 60 16.02 -12.23 -16.93
C GLN A 60 14.55 -12.70 -16.86
N SER A 61 13.62 -11.87 -17.34
CA SER A 61 12.20 -12.21 -17.34
C SER A 61 11.94 -13.42 -18.24
N ASN A 62 11.34 -14.48 -17.68
CA ASN A 62 10.86 -15.61 -18.49
C ASN A 62 9.57 -15.26 -19.26
N SER A 63 8.87 -14.21 -18.84
CA SER A 63 7.61 -13.78 -19.43
C SER A 63 7.81 -12.85 -20.63
N HIS A 64 8.85 -12.03 -20.66
CA HIS A 64 9.12 -11.08 -21.74
C HIS A 64 10.60 -11.20 -22.15
N PRO A 65 10.97 -11.07 -23.43
CA PRO A 65 12.38 -10.88 -23.76
C PRO A 65 12.91 -9.61 -23.05
N PRO A 66 14.04 -9.66 -22.33
CA PRO A 66 14.69 -8.46 -21.79
C PRO A 66 15.17 -7.56 -22.92
N TYR A 67 15.48 -6.30 -22.62
CA TYR A 67 16.16 -5.43 -23.59
C TYR A 67 17.53 -6.02 -23.94
N SER A 68 17.91 -6.04 -25.22
CA SER A 68 19.25 -6.42 -25.65
C SER A 68 20.32 -5.39 -25.25
N ARG A 69 21.60 -5.79 -25.27
CA ARG A 69 22.74 -4.88 -24.95
C ARG A 69 22.73 -3.67 -25.89
N GLU A 70 22.42 -3.88 -27.16
CA GLU A 70 22.28 -2.85 -28.19
C GLU A 70 21.11 -1.90 -27.91
N GLU A 71 20.00 -2.39 -27.35
CA GLU A 71 18.87 -1.57 -26.92
C GLU A 71 19.20 -0.72 -25.69
N ILE A 72 19.92 -1.26 -24.70
CA ILE A 72 20.41 -0.48 -23.54
C ILE A 72 21.34 0.66 -23.97
N ILE A 73 22.21 0.43 -24.95
CA ILE A 73 23.07 1.47 -25.54
C ILE A 73 22.21 2.50 -26.30
N SER A 74 21.25 2.03 -27.10
CA SER A 74 20.33 2.90 -27.88
C SER A 74 19.47 3.79 -26.99
N ILE A 75 18.97 3.29 -25.84
CA ILE A 75 18.24 4.09 -24.83
C ILE A 75 19.09 5.27 -24.35
N GLN A 76 20.36 5.00 -24.01
CA GLN A 76 21.31 6.04 -23.59
C GLN A 76 21.60 7.03 -24.71
N ASP A 77 21.90 6.58 -25.92
CA ASP A 77 22.23 7.50 -27.02
C ASP A 77 21.04 8.40 -27.39
N ILE A 78 19.81 7.89 -27.32
CA ILE A 78 18.60 8.72 -27.45
C ILE A 78 18.56 9.78 -26.33
N ALA A 79 18.70 9.38 -25.07
CA ALA A 79 18.65 10.30 -23.93
C ALA A 79 19.75 11.38 -23.99
N TYR A 80 21.00 10.98 -24.19
CA TYR A 80 22.14 11.90 -24.29
C TYR A 80 22.03 12.83 -25.51
N SER A 81 21.46 12.38 -26.63
CA SER A 81 21.20 13.26 -27.80
C SER A 81 20.21 14.39 -27.51
N ARG A 82 19.37 14.22 -26.48
CA ARG A 82 18.41 15.22 -25.97
C ARG A 82 18.88 15.94 -24.70
N GLY A 83 20.13 15.73 -24.28
CA GLY A 83 20.70 16.34 -23.07
C GLY A 83 20.23 15.72 -21.75
N LEU A 84 19.61 14.53 -21.79
CA LEU A 84 19.20 13.80 -20.58
C LEU A 84 20.35 12.89 -20.11
N GLU A 85 20.76 13.06 -18.86
CA GLU A 85 21.64 12.07 -18.18
C GLU A 85 20.85 10.81 -17.81
N ILE A 86 21.45 9.62 -17.91
CA ILE A 86 20.87 8.39 -17.35
C ILE A 86 21.58 8.01 -16.05
N ILE A 87 20.79 7.77 -15.00
CA ILE A 87 21.21 7.23 -13.71
C ILE A 87 20.55 5.87 -13.55
N PRO A 88 21.28 4.74 -13.61
CA PRO A 88 20.71 3.43 -13.33
C PRO A 88 20.30 3.31 -11.85
N LEU A 89 19.18 2.64 -11.61
CA LEU A 89 18.73 2.18 -10.30
C LEU A 89 18.78 0.65 -10.28
N VAL A 90 19.49 0.11 -9.28
CA VAL A 90 19.60 -1.33 -9.03
C VAL A 90 19.25 -1.59 -7.58
N GLN A 91 18.32 -2.51 -7.34
CA GLN A 91 17.98 -2.94 -5.98
C GLN A 91 19.07 -3.83 -5.39
N THR A 92 19.47 -3.55 -4.15
CA THR A 92 20.64 -4.20 -3.51
C THR A 92 20.38 -4.84 -2.14
N PHE A 93 19.16 -4.69 -1.58
CA PHE A 93 18.87 -5.20 -0.23
C PHE A 93 17.39 -5.56 0.00
N GLY A 94 16.50 -4.58 -0.19
CA GLY A 94 15.05 -4.76 -0.36
C GLY A 94 14.69 -4.93 -1.84
N HIS A 95 13.40 -5.14 -2.13
CA HIS A 95 12.84 -5.31 -3.49
C HIS A 95 13.57 -6.33 -4.40
N LEU A 96 14.21 -7.34 -3.81
CA LEU A 96 14.94 -8.38 -4.54
C LEU A 96 14.05 -9.55 -4.99
N GLU A 97 12.73 -9.37 -5.14
CA GLU A 97 11.82 -10.45 -5.56
C GLU A 97 12.22 -11.07 -6.91
N PHE A 98 12.71 -10.30 -7.89
CA PHE A 98 13.21 -10.90 -9.15
C PHE A 98 14.41 -11.80 -8.94
N VAL A 99 15.24 -11.53 -7.94
CA VAL A 99 16.41 -12.35 -7.64
C VAL A 99 16.01 -13.55 -6.79
N LEU A 100 15.43 -13.28 -5.62
CA LEU A 100 15.25 -14.29 -4.60
C LEU A 100 14.03 -15.18 -4.85
N LYS A 101 13.16 -14.90 -5.85
CA LYS A 101 12.16 -15.87 -6.34
C LYS A 101 12.81 -17.18 -6.81
N HIS A 102 13.98 -17.12 -7.43
CA HIS A 102 14.65 -18.29 -7.99
C HIS A 102 15.16 -19.26 -6.91
N SER A 103 14.91 -20.55 -7.11
CA SER A 103 15.21 -21.61 -6.14
C SER A 103 16.70 -21.69 -5.75
N ILE A 104 17.61 -21.40 -6.69
CA ILE A 104 19.06 -21.38 -6.43
C ILE A 104 19.47 -20.30 -5.44
N PHE A 105 18.77 -19.16 -5.40
CA PHE A 105 19.03 -18.04 -4.49
C PHE A 105 18.20 -18.10 -3.21
N ARG A 106 17.37 -19.14 -3.01
CA ARG A 106 16.54 -19.33 -1.81
C ARG A 106 17.33 -19.29 -0.50
N LYS A 107 18.59 -19.74 -0.52
CA LYS A 107 19.49 -19.72 0.65
C LYS A 107 19.99 -18.31 1.01
N LEU A 108 19.85 -17.33 0.12
CA LEU A 108 20.32 -15.95 0.32
C LEU A 108 19.26 -15.04 0.98
N ARG A 109 18.03 -15.53 1.18
CA ARG A 109 16.92 -14.79 1.81
C ARG A 109 17.17 -14.60 3.31
N GLU A 110 16.85 -13.43 3.84
CA GLU A 110 16.87 -13.13 5.29
C GLU A 110 15.86 -14.01 6.05
N VAL A 111 14.64 -14.13 5.50
CA VAL A 111 13.61 -15.04 5.99
C VAL A 111 13.19 -15.96 4.86
N SER A 112 13.17 -17.27 5.11
CA SER A 112 13.04 -18.31 4.07
C SER A 112 11.81 -18.19 3.15
N HIS A 113 10.72 -17.62 3.65
CA HIS A 113 9.46 -17.39 2.92
C HIS A 113 9.29 -15.95 2.38
N CYS A 114 10.18 -15.01 2.74
CA CYS A 114 10.19 -13.66 2.18
C CYS A 114 11.02 -13.65 0.89
N LEU A 115 10.54 -12.94 -0.13
CA LEU A 115 11.21 -12.84 -1.43
C LEU A 115 11.93 -11.49 -1.65
N GLY A 116 11.65 -10.44 -0.87
CA GLY A 116 12.25 -9.12 -1.10
C GLY A 116 13.57 -8.84 -0.39
N THR A 117 13.88 -9.56 0.71
CA THR A 117 14.99 -9.20 1.61
C THR A 117 16.14 -10.20 1.56
N LEU A 118 17.34 -9.70 1.21
CA LEU A 118 18.59 -10.45 1.28
C LEU A 118 19.08 -10.60 2.74
N ASN A 119 19.68 -11.74 3.07
CA ASN A 119 20.38 -11.95 4.34
C ASN A 119 21.74 -11.23 4.32
N PRO A 120 21.99 -10.24 5.21
CA PRO A 120 23.21 -9.43 5.20
C PRO A 120 24.47 -10.19 5.64
N HIS A 121 24.33 -11.37 6.26
CA HIS A 121 25.46 -12.16 6.76
C HIS A 121 26.08 -13.09 5.70
N ILE A 122 25.39 -13.32 4.58
CA ILE A 122 25.82 -14.29 3.56
C ILE A 122 26.70 -13.62 2.51
N LYS A 123 27.99 -13.99 2.47
CA LYS A 123 28.99 -13.41 1.54
C LYS A 123 28.59 -13.56 0.07
N GLN A 124 27.96 -14.68 -0.29
CA GLN A 124 27.45 -14.94 -1.63
C GLN A 124 26.35 -13.94 -2.04
N GLY A 125 25.56 -13.44 -1.09
CA GLY A 125 24.57 -12.38 -1.35
C GLY A 125 25.23 -11.07 -1.76
N VAL A 126 26.26 -10.64 -1.04
CA VAL A 126 27.06 -9.45 -1.42
C VAL A 126 27.75 -9.67 -2.78
N THR A 127 28.24 -10.88 -3.06
CA THR A 127 28.89 -11.20 -4.35
C THR A 127 27.90 -11.09 -5.51
N LEU A 128 26.70 -11.64 -5.34
CA LEU A 128 25.59 -11.54 -6.30
C LEU A 128 25.19 -10.09 -6.57
N VAL A 129 25.07 -9.28 -5.51
CA VAL A 129 24.74 -7.85 -5.63
C VAL A 129 25.84 -7.07 -6.34
N MET A 130 27.12 -7.30 -6.01
CA MET A 130 28.23 -6.63 -6.69
C MET A 130 28.28 -6.99 -8.19
N GLU A 131 28.05 -8.25 -8.57
CA GLU A 131 27.98 -8.67 -9.97
C GLU A 131 26.83 -7.99 -10.72
N MET A 132 25.64 -7.85 -10.12
CA MET A 132 24.53 -7.09 -10.71
C MET A 132 24.93 -5.62 -10.96
N LEU A 133 25.54 -4.97 -9.96
CA LEU A 133 26.01 -3.59 -10.09
C LEU A 133 27.10 -3.45 -11.16
N HIS A 134 28.02 -4.41 -11.26
CA HIS A 134 29.09 -4.41 -12.26
C HIS A 134 28.53 -4.55 -13.69
N GLN A 135 27.65 -5.51 -13.96
CA GLN A 135 27.05 -5.67 -15.29
C GLN A 135 26.20 -4.46 -15.70
N VAL A 136 25.44 -3.87 -14.77
CA VAL A 136 24.65 -2.65 -15.06
C VAL A 136 25.56 -1.46 -15.36
N MET A 137 26.63 -1.24 -14.59
CA MET A 137 27.57 -0.13 -14.83
C MET A 137 28.43 -0.33 -16.07
N GLU A 138 28.77 -1.57 -16.47
CA GLU A 138 29.44 -1.86 -17.74
C GLU A 138 28.63 -1.33 -18.93
N LEU A 139 27.32 -1.49 -18.90
CA LEU A 139 26.43 -0.93 -19.93
C LEU A 139 26.11 0.57 -19.73
N HIS A 140 26.49 1.21 -18.63
CA HIS A 140 26.25 2.64 -18.36
C HIS A 140 27.54 3.48 -18.19
N PRO A 141 28.51 3.42 -19.13
CA PRO A 141 29.85 4.01 -18.95
C PRO A 141 29.85 5.55 -18.95
N LYS A 142 28.75 6.19 -19.37
CA LYS A 142 28.57 7.66 -19.37
C LYS A 142 27.91 8.20 -18.09
N SER A 143 27.46 7.33 -17.18
CA SER A 143 26.70 7.75 -16.00
C SER A 143 27.60 8.29 -14.88
N THR A 144 27.21 9.41 -14.26
CA THR A 144 27.99 10.01 -13.16
C THR A 144 27.48 9.62 -11.77
N ALA A 145 26.33 8.95 -11.70
CA ALA A 145 25.70 8.49 -10.47
C ALA A 145 25.03 7.12 -10.64
N LEU A 146 24.84 6.42 -9.53
CA LEU A 146 24.16 5.12 -9.47
C LEU A 146 23.26 5.10 -8.24
N HIS A 147 22.01 4.71 -8.42
CA HIS A 147 21.08 4.53 -7.31
C HIS A 147 21.06 3.05 -6.88
N ILE A 148 21.47 2.75 -5.64
CA ILE A 148 21.59 1.38 -5.12
C ILE A 148 20.32 0.88 -4.39
N GLY A 149 19.23 1.62 -4.48
CA GLY A 149 17.92 1.28 -3.88
C GLY A 149 18.01 1.25 -2.35
N ALA A 150 17.82 0.05 -1.79
CA ALA A 150 17.98 -0.27 -0.36
C ALA A 150 16.89 0.31 0.58
N ASP A 151 15.72 0.55 0.00
CA ASP A 151 14.43 0.82 0.64
C ASP A 151 13.76 -0.42 1.22
N GLU A 152 12.78 -0.20 2.10
CA GLU A 152 11.74 -1.16 2.49
C GLU A 152 12.24 -2.54 2.98
N VAL A 153 13.38 -2.57 3.68
CA VAL A 153 14.02 -3.82 4.15
C VAL A 153 13.32 -4.40 5.39
N TYR A 154 12.00 -4.57 5.32
CA TYR A 154 11.08 -4.82 6.44
C TYR A 154 11.35 -6.11 7.22
N MET A 155 11.95 -7.12 6.60
CA MET A 155 12.25 -8.40 7.25
C MET A 155 13.64 -8.48 7.89
N LEU A 156 14.43 -7.41 7.83
CA LEU A 156 15.78 -7.35 8.41
C LEU A 156 15.77 -7.65 9.91
N GLY A 157 16.72 -8.46 10.39
CA GLY A 157 16.81 -8.84 11.80
C GLY A 157 15.87 -9.99 12.19
N GLN A 158 15.08 -10.53 11.26
CA GLN A 158 14.16 -11.63 11.53
C GLN A 158 14.73 -13.01 11.14
N GLY A 159 15.82 -13.06 10.36
CA GLY A 159 16.56 -14.28 10.08
C GLY A 159 17.24 -14.87 11.32
N GLU A 160 17.56 -16.16 11.32
CA GLU A 160 18.19 -16.83 12.48
C GLU A 160 19.57 -16.25 12.79
N GLN A 161 20.41 -16.08 11.76
CA GLN A 161 21.74 -15.45 11.88
C GLN A 161 21.65 -14.00 12.38
N SER A 162 20.69 -13.24 11.86
CA SER A 162 20.47 -11.85 12.24
C SER A 162 19.95 -11.72 13.67
N LYS A 163 19.08 -12.63 14.13
CA LYS A 163 18.66 -12.74 15.53
C LYS A 163 19.82 -13.05 16.46
N GLU A 164 20.66 -14.01 16.11
CA GLU A 164 21.87 -14.35 16.86
C GLU A 164 22.83 -13.15 16.92
N TRP A 165 23.09 -12.49 15.79
CA TRP A 165 23.92 -11.28 15.71
C TRP A 165 23.37 -10.15 16.60
N LEU A 166 22.05 -9.95 16.63
CA LEU A 166 21.38 -8.96 17.47
C LEU A 166 21.40 -9.26 18.98
N THR A 167 21.86 -10.44 19.42
CA THR A 167 22.07 -10.71 20.86
C THR A 167 23.31 -10.03 21.43
N ASN A 168 24.24 -9.57 20.58
CA ASN A 168 25.49 -8.96 21.02
C ASN A 168 25.25 -7.56 21.63
N PRO A 169 25.88 -7.22 22.78
CA PRO A 169 25.72 -5.91 23.40
C PRO A 169 26.05 -4.75 22.46
N GLY A 170 25.15 -3.76 22.38
CA GLY A 170 25.32 -2.56 21.55
C GLY A 170 25.08 -2.77 20.05
N TYR A 171 24.65 -3.97 19.62
CA TYR A 171 24.22 -4.24 18.25
C TYR A 171 22.71 -3.98 18.12
N ASN A 172 22.27 -3.52 16.95
CA ASN A 172 20.86 -3.24 16.67
C ASN A 172 20.59 -3.28 15.15
N ILE A 173 19.32 -3.25 14.76
CA ILE A 173 18.89 -3.34 13.36
C ILE A 173 19.45 -2.20 12.48
N HIS A 174 19.66 -1.00 13.04
CA HIS A 174 20.25 0.12 12.31
C HIS A 174 21.72 -0.15 11.99
N LYS A 175 22.51 -0.63 12.96
CA LYS A 175 23.90 -1.05 12.73
C LYS A 175 24.01 -2.23 11.75
N LEU A 176 23.05 -3.15 11.77
CA LEU A 176 22.98 -4.24 10.80
C LEU A 176 22.79 -3.72 9.36
N PHE A 177 21.82 -2.82 9.18
CA PHE A 177 21.55 -2.15 7.90
C PHE A 177 22.78 -1.36 7.43
N LEU A 178 23.30 -0.47 8.27
CA LEU A 178 24.45 0.39 7.98
C LEU A 178 25.69 -0.43 7.60
N SER A 179 25.98 -1.51 8.32
CA SER A 179 27.11 -2.41 8.03
C SER A 179 27.01 -3.03 6.64
N TYR A 180 25.83 -3.53 6.26
CA TYR A 180 25.61 -4.11 4.94
C TYR A 180 25.69 -3.05 3.83
N ILE A 181 24.93 -1.96 3.92
CA ILE A 181 24.84 -0.98 2.83
C ILE A 181 26.16 -0.21 2.63
N THR A 182 26.90 0.06 3.72
CA THR A 182 28.26 0.60 3.65
C THR A 182 29.18 -0.32 2.85
N LYS A 183 29.06 -1.65 3.03
CA LYS A 183 29.90 -2.62 2.33
C LYS A 183 29.63 -2.63 0.82
N VAL A 184 28.36 -2.53 0.42
CA VAL A 184 27.96 -2.39 -1.00
C VAL A 184 28.47 -1.06 -1.56
N ALA A 185 28.27 0.05 -0.84
CA ALA A 185 28.72 1.38 -1.25
C ALA A 185 30.26 1.49 -1.37
N LYS A 186 31.03 0.86 -0.47
CA LYS A 186 32.49 0.77 -0.58
C LYS A 186 32.90 -0.06 -1.80
N GLY A 187 32.34 -1.26 -1.99
CA GLY A 187 32.69 -2.15 -3.10
C GLY A 187 32.46 -1.53 -4.48
N ILE A 188 31.36 -0.79 -4.67
CA ILE A 188 31.12 -0.12 -5.97
C ILE A 188 32.04 1.07 -6.18
N ARG A 189 32.39 1.82 -5.11
CA ARG A 189 33.35 2.95 -5.19
C ARG A 189 34.81 2.50 -5.34
N GLU A 190 35.17 1.30 -4.90
CA GLU A 190 36.47 0.68 -5.21
C GLU A 190 36.63 0.46 -6.73
N SER A 191 35.52 0.10 -7.40
CA SER A 191 35.48 -0.10 -8.86
C SER A 191 35.30 1.21 -9.63
N HIS A 192 34.53 2.16 -9.08
CA HIS A 192 34.19 3.44 -9.71
C HIS A 192 34.38 4.63 -8.72
N PRO A 193 35.62 5.09 -8.48
CA PRO A 193 35.92 6.04 -7.38
C PRO A 193 35.21 7.39 -7.45
N SER A 194 34.89 7.86 -8.66
CA SER A 194 34.23 9.13 -8.97
C SER A 194 32.69 9.05 -9.01
N LEU A 195 32.10 7.85 -8.89
CA LEU A 195 30.67 7.64 -9.01
C LEU A 195 29.94 8.18 -7.77
N SER A 196 28.90 8.99 -7.99
CA SER A 196 28.00 9.40 -6.91
C SER A 196 27.02 8.26 -6.60
N VAL A 197 27.14 7.65 -5.43
CA VAL A 197 26.20 6.61 -4.98
C VAL A 197 24.99 7.28 -4.33
N ILE A 198 23.78 6.95 -4.78
CA ILE A 198 22.51 7.45 -4.25
C ILE A 198 21.75 6.26 -3.64
N MET A 199 21.01 6.48 -2.56
CA MET A 199 20.14 5.46 -1.95
C MET A 199 18.88 6.08 -1.38
N TRP A 200 17.82 5.30 -1.21
CA TRP A 200 16.60 5.76 -0.55
C TRP A 200 16.83 6.01 0.95
N ASP A 201 16.12 6.99 1.54
CA ASP A 201 16.37 7.43 2.91
C ASP A 201 15.57 6.69 3.99
N ASP A 202 14.52 5.93 3.65
CA ASP A 202 13.48 5.47 4.59
C ASP A 202 14.05 4.66 5.76
N MET A 203 15.01 3.79 5.48
CA MET A 203 15.73 3.01 6.49
C MET A 203 16.56 3.86 7.45
N LEU A 204 16.99 5.08 7.05
CA LEU A 204 17.71 6.06 7.86
C LEU A 204 16.79 6.93 8.72
N ARG A 205 15.47 7.02 8.43
CA ARG A 205 14.54 7.96 9.10
C ARG A 205 14.49 7.79 10.61
N ARG A 206 14.51 6.53 11.09
CA ARG A 206 14.47 6.19 12.52
C ARG A 206 15.84 6.22 13.23
N MET A 207 16.93 6.43 12.51
CA MET A 207 18.28 6.51 13.09
C MET A 207 18.57 7.91 13.64
N THR A 208 19.36 8.01 14.72
CA THR A 208 19.87 9.29 15.23
C THR A 208 20.95 9.85 14.30
N SER A 209 21.19 11.17 14.36
CA SER A 209 22.31 11.82 13.66
C SER A 209 23.64 11.14 13.99
N ASP A 210 23.86 10.82 15.26
CA ASP A 210 25.11 10.21 15.73
C ASP A 210 25.26 8.78 15.24
N THR A 211 24.18 7.98 15.19
CA THR A 211 24.22 6.62 14.62
C THR A 211 24.61 6.64 13.14
N ILE A 212 24.16 7.64 12.39
CA ILE A 212 24.54 7.82 10.97
C ILE A 212 25.99 8.34 10.87
N LYS A 213 26.37 9.30 11.72
CA LYS A 213 27.69 9.95 11.71
C LYS A 213 28.83 9.03 12.15
N GLU A 214 28.57 8.14 13.11
CA GLU A 214 29.48 7.08 13.55
C GLU A 214 29.54 5.91 12.56
N SER A 215 28.69 5.91 11.53
CA SER A 215 28.76 4.94 10.45
C SER A 215 29.74 5.37 9.36
N ASP A 216 30.45 4.38 8.84
CA ASP A 216 31.32 4.49 7.66
C ASP A 216 30.58 4.86 6.35
N LEU A 217 29.26 5.13 6.41
CA LEU A 217 28.42 5.46 5.26
C LEU A 217 28.57 6.93 4.81
N VAL A 218 28.94 7.83 5.73
CA VAL A 218 29.04 9.27 5.47
C VAL A 218 30.17 9.55 4.46
N GLY A 219 29.86 10.31 3.41
CA GLY A 219 30.78 10.56 2.30
C GLY A 219 30.91 9.41 1.30
N LEU A 220 30.18 8.30 1.49
CA LEU A 220 30.03 7.25 0.46
C LEU A 220 28.76 7.45 -0.38
N VAL A 221 27.66 7.87 0.24
CA VAL A 221 26.33 7.94 -0.38
C VAL A 221 25.66 9.31 -0.24
N GLN A 222 24.62 9.53 -1.05
CA GLN A 222 23.71 10.67 -1.01
C GLN A 222 22.29 10.14 -0.77
N PRO A 223 21.57 10.52 0.32
CA PRO A 223 20.21 10.06 0.54
C PRO A 223 19.21 10.76 -0.40
N MET A 224 18.26 9.99 -0.92
CA MET A 224 17.10 10.47 -1.68
C MET A 224 15.83 10.28 -0.84
N LEU A 225 15.23 11.40 -0.41
CA LEU A 225 14.04 11.39 0.44
C LEU A 225 12.78 11.24 -0.42
N TRP A 226 12.01 10.18 -0.21
CA TRP A 226 10.78 9.92 -0.96
C TRP A 226 9.51 10.07 -0.11
N ASP A 227 8.54 10.83 -0.60
CA ASP A 227 7.20 10.91 0.00
C ASP A 227 6.21 11.32 -1.10
N TYR A 228 5.20 10.48 -1.29
CA TYR A 228 4.23 10.57 -2.38
C TYR A 228 2.85 11.05 -1.90
N SER A 229 2.73 11.52 -0.65
CA SER A 229 1.49 12.12 -0.17
C SER A 229 1.24 13.47 -0.86
N PRO A 230 0.01 13.76 -1.33
CA PRO A 230 -0.38 15.10 -1.79
C PRO A 230 -0.38 16.14 -0.64
N VAL A 231 -0.41 15.66 0.60
CA VAL A 231 -0.31 16.45 1.83
C VAL A 231 0.89 15.93 2.62
N LEU A 232 2.08 16.46 2.30
CA LEU A 232 3.32 16.17 3.03
C LEU A 232 3.31 16.86 4.40
N ASP A 233 3.92 16.21 5.39
CA ASP A 233 4.44 16.94 6.56
C ASP A 233 5.73 17.67 6.13
N VAL A 234 5.56 18.91 5.67
CA VAL A 234 6.66 19.77 5.20
C VAL A 234 7.69 20.00 6.31
N ALA A 235 7.25 20.19 7.56
CA ALA A 235 8.13 20.48 8.68
C ALA A 235 8.97 19.26 9.07
N ASN A 236 8.37 18.06 9.12
CA ASN A 236 9.09 16.81 9.37
C ASN A 236 10.09 16.49 8.24
N ASN A 237 9.73 16.72 6.97
CA ASN A 237 10.65 16.50 5.85
C ASN A 237 11.87 17.44 5.92
N ILE A 238 11.68 18.73 6.23
CA ILE A 238 12.80 19.66 6.48
C ILE A 238 13.66 19.16 7.66
N GLN A 239 13.06 18.73 8.77
CA GLN A 239 13.80 18.20 9.93
C GLN A 239 14.60 16.94 9.60
N LEU A 240 14.09 16.03 8.77
CA LEU A 240 14.83 14.86 8.29
C LEU A 240 16.04 15.25 7.45
N MET A 241 15.89 16.21 6.52
CA MET A 241 17.01 16.69 5.71
C MET A 241 18.07 17.41 6.55
N GLU A 242 17.67 18.21 7.53
CA GLU A 242 18.59 18.82 8.51
C GLU A 242 19.30 17.78 9.39
N LYS A 243 18.60 16.71 9.81
CA LYS A 243 19.19 15.57 10.52
C LYS A 243 20.30 14.94 9.67
N TYR A 244 20.03 14.64 8.40
CA TYR A 244 21.02 14.06 7.49
C TYR A 244 22.21 15.00 7.26
N ARG A 245 21.98 16.31 7.10
CA ARG A 245 23.05 17.31 7.02
C ARG A 245 23.92 17.31 8.28
N SER A 246 23.32 17.29 9.48
CA SER A 246 24.05 17.28 10.75
C SER A 246 24.89 16.01 10.97
N ALA A 247 24.48 14.89 10.38
CA ALA A 247 25.24 13.65 10.33
C ALA A 247 26.41 13.68 9.32
N GLY A 248 26.47 14.69 8.44
CA GLY A 248 27.50 14.84 7.40
C GLY A 248 27.04 14.50 5.97
N LEU A 249 25.77 14.11 5.78
CA LEU A 249 25.16 13.87 4.47
C LEU A 249 24.60 15.20 3.93
N SER A 250 25.48 16.11 3.50
CA SER A 250 25.10 17.44 2.99
C SER A 250 24.49 17.41 1.59
N LYS A 251 24.95 16.50 0.72
CA LYS A 251 24.39 16.27 -0.62
C LYS A 251 23.17 15.36 -0.52
N GLN A 252 22.02 15.88 -0.93
CA GLN A 252 20.74 15.20 -0.78
C GLN A 252 19.87 15.32 -2.03
N TRP A 253 18.95 14.40 -2.20
CA TRP A 253 17.94 14.38 -3.25
C TRP A 253 16.55 14.27 -2.64
N VAL A 254 15.52 14.61 -3.41
CA VAL A 254 14.12 14.35 -3.06
C VAL A 254 13.42 13.58 -4.18
N ALA A 255 12.32 12.91 -3.86
CA ALA A 255 11.53 12.15 -4.80
C ALA A 255 10.03 12.34 -4.57
N SER A 256 9.39 12.92 -5.58
CA SER A 256 7.94 12.99 -5.77
C SER A 256 7.47 11.79 -6.58
N SER A 257 6.18 11.72 -6.92
CA SER A 257 5.67 10.77 -7.90
C SER A 257 4.76 11.43 -8.94
N PHE A 258 4.74 10.86 -10.15
CA PHE A 258 3.77 11.21 -11.20
C PHE A 258 2.81 10.06 -11.56
N LYS A 259 3.11 8.84 -11.09
CA LYS A 259 2.24 7.66 -11.20
C LYS A 259 2.66 6.57 -10.21
N GLY A 260 1.77 5.60 -10.01
CA GLY A 260 2.07 4.32 -9.36
C GLY A 260 2.14 4.39 -7.83
N SER A 261 1.75 5.51 -7.24
CA SER A 261 1.77 5.74 -5.78
C SER A 261 0.39 6.17 -5.23
N THR A 262 -0.67 5.88 -5.98
CA THR A 262 -2.06 6.13 -5.54
C THR A 262 -2.58 4.96 -4.73
N THR A 263 -2.71 3.79 -5.38
CA THR A 263 -2.91 2.48 -4.74
C THR A 263 -2.29 1.37 -5.59
N VAL A 264 -2.14 0.17 -5.03
CA VAL A 264 -1.55 -1.01 -5.71
C VAL A 264 -2.28 -1.49 -6.96
N TYR A 265 -3.50 -0.99 -7.24
CA TYR A 265 -4.33 -1.41 -8.38
C TYR A 265 -4.95 -0.24 -9.16
N THR A 266 -4.52 1.02 -8.90
CA THR A 266 -5.05 2.18 -9.61
C THR A 266 -4.74 2.08 -11.11
N CYS A 267 -5.76 2.17 -11.97
CA CYS A 267 -5.58 2.14 -13.42
C CYS A 267 -5.44 3.55 -14.02
N VAL A 268 -6.33 4.48 -13.63
CA VAL A 268 -6.37 5.87 -14.14
C VAL A 268 -5.63 6.78 -13.17
N THR A 269 -4.59 7.47 -13.65
CA THR A 269 -3.78 8.40 -12.87
C THR A 269 -4.56 9.68 -12.54
N SER A 270 -4.42 10.18 -11.31
CA SER A 270 -4.95 11.49 -10.90
C SER A 270 -3.88 12.58 -11.09
N THR A 271 -4.04 13.43 -12.11
CA THR A 271 -3.12 14.56 -12.37
C THR A 271 -2.98 15.44 -11.12
N GLN A 272 -4.09 15.90 -10.55
CA GLN A 272 -4.10 16.83 -9.41
C GLN A 272 -3.34 16.28 -8.19
N ARG A 273 -3.54 15.01 -7.81
CA ARG A 273 -2.85 14.38 -6.67
C ARG A 273 -1.33 14.49 -6.78
N HIS A 274 -0.79 14.26 -7.98
CA HIS A 274 0.65 14.30 -8.21
C HIS A 274 1.16 15.74 -8.30
N VAL A 275 0.40 16.67 -8.89
CA VAL A 275 0.70 18.12 -8.84
C VAL A 275 0.76 18.62 -7.40
N ASP A 276 -0.20 18.24 -6.54
CA ASP A 276 -0.22 18.62 -5.13
C ASP A 276 1.04 18.15 -4.39
N ASN A 277 1.47 16.90 -4.62
CA ASN A 277 2.73 16.37 -4.06
C ASN A 277 3.96 17.19 -4.50
N HIS A 278 4.03 17.61 -5.77
CA HIS A 278 5.10 18.48 -6.27
C HIS A 278 5.07 19.88 -5.65
N LEU A 279 3.88 20.45 -5.44
CA LEU A 279 3.71 21.73 -4.75
C LEU A 279 4.18 21.65 -3.29
N GLN A 280 3.96 20.53 -2.60
CA GLN A 280 4.53 20.35 -1.25
C GLN A 280 6.06 20.18 -1.27
N TRP A 281 6.63 19.45 -2.24
CA TRP A 281 8.09 19.34 -2.36
C TRP A 281 8.77 20.67 -2.68
N LEU A 282 8.13 21.55 -3.45
CA LEU A 282 8.58 22.94 -3.64
C LEU A 282 8.58 23.74 -2.32
N ARG A 283 7.58 23.54 -1.46
CA ARG A 283 7.55 24.14 -0.10
C ARG A 283 8.67 23.60 0.78
N VAL A 284 8.90 22.28 0.80
CA VAL A 284 10.05 21.66 1.52
C VAL A 284 11.36 22.31 1.07
N ALA A 285 11.61 22.33 -0.24
CA ALA A 285 12.83 22.91 -0.81
C ALA A 285 13.02 24.41 -0.50
N SER A 286 11.92 25.17 -0.39
CA SER A 286 11.96 26.59 0.01
C SER A 286 12.29 26.82 1.49
N GLY A 287 12.11 25.82 2.35
CA GLY A 287 12.34 25.90 3.79
C GLY A 287 13.64 25.26 4.29
N LEU A 288 14.49 24.74 3.39
CA LEU A 288 15.78 24.14 3.75
C LEU A 288 16.82 25.21 4.13
N SER A 289 17.74 24.88 5.04
CA SER A 289 18.87 25.78 5.32
C SER A 289 19.89 25.79 4.17
N PRO A 290 20.65 26.89 3.99
CA PRO A 290 21.68 26.98 2.95
C PRO A 290 22.82 25.95 3.03
N GLY A 291 22.89 25.15 4.10
CA GLY A 291 23.88 24.09 4.25
C GLY A 291 23.50 22.74 3.61
N ILE A 292 22.31 22.63 3.03
CA ILE A 292 21.86 21.43 2.30
C ILE A 292 22.12 21.64 0.81
N ASP A 293 22.97 20.78 0.23
CA ASP A 293 23.28 20.77 -1.21
C ASP A 293 22.25 19.87 -1.92
N LEU A 294 21.07 20.42 -2.18
CA LEU A 294 19.97 19.71 -2.84
C LEU A 294 20.25 19.54 -4.34
N GLN A 295 20.65 18.33 -4.74
CA GLN A 295 21.09 18.03 -6.11
C GLN A 295 19.93 18.08 -7.13
N GLY A 296 18.72 17.69 -6.70
CA GLY A 296 17.53 17.67 -7.56
C GLY A 296 16.38 16.83 -7.02
N ILE A 297 15.41 16.60 -7.90
CA ILE A 297 14.18 15.83 -7.68
C ILE A 297 14.03 14.71 -8.71
N ALA A 298 13.66 13.51 -8.23
CA ALA A 298 13.20 12.42 -9.07
C ALA A 298 11.66 12.34 -9.06
N LEU A 299 11.04 12.34 -10.24
CA LEU A 299 9.61 12.15 -10.41
C LEU A 299 9.38 10.64 -10.58
N THR A 300 9.00 9.94 -9.51
CA THR A 300 8.87 8.49 -9.55
C THR A 300 7.63 8.03 -10.30
N GLY A 301 7.79 7.00 -11.13
CA GLY A 301 6.71 6.42 -11.93
C GLY A 301 6.66 4.91 -11.84
N TRP A 302 6.35 4.40 -10.66
CA TRP A 302 6.28 2.97 -10.36
C TRP A 302 5.29 2.25 -11.28
N GLN A 303 5.65 1.04 -11.69
CA GLN A 303 4.89 0.21 -12.62
C GLN A 303 4.18 -0.94 -11.89
N ARG A 304 4.73 -1.36 -10.75
CA ARG A 304 4.21 -2.30 -9.75
C ARG A 304 4.76 -1.94 -8.36
N TYR A 305 4.10 -2.39 -7.30
CA TYR A 305 4.64 -2.25 -5.93
C TYR A 305 5.70 -3.33 -5.63
N ASP A 306 5.54 -4.53 -6.21
CA ASP A 306 6.50 -5.63 -6.15
C ASP A 306 6.31 -6.55 -7.38
N HIS A 307 7.21 -7.52 -7.61
CA HIS A 307 7.11 -8.44 -8.76
C HIS A 307 5.89 -9.38 -8.76
N LEU A 308 5.19 -9.51 -7.63
CA LEU A 308 4.00 -10.33 -7.44
C LEU A 308 2.70 -9.51 -7.59
N SER A 309 2.78 -8.18 -7.45
CA SER A 309 1.64 -7.27 -7.56
C SER A 309 1.13 -7.15 -9.00
N VAL A 310 -0.09 -6.62 -9.16
CA VAL A 310 -0.61 -6.19 -10.46
C VAL A 310 0.12 -4.94 -10.95
N LEU A 311 -0.06 -4.62 -12.24
CA LEU A 311 0.32 -3.32 -12.80
C LEU A 311 -0.58 -2.23 -12.23
N CYS A 312 0.02 -1.09 -11.91
CA CYS A 312 -0.68 0.16 -11.67
C CYS A 312 -0.31 1.19 -12.76
N GLU A 313 -1.21 2.14 -13.00
CA GLU A 313 -0.97 3.42 -13.68
C GLU A 313 0.02 3.32 -14.86
N LEU A 314 -0.48 2.83 -16.02
CA LEU A 314 0.36 2.61 -17.19
C LEU A 314 0.85 3.94 -17.78
N MET A 315 2.11 3.97 -18.21
CA MET A 315 2.77 5.18 -18.77
C MET A 315 1.87 6.02 -19.72
N PRO A 316 1.13 5.45 -20.70
CA PRO A 316 0.29 6.25 -21.60
C PRO A 316 -0.81 7.07 -20.89
N LEU A 317 -1.37 6.58 -19.78
CA LEU A 317 -2.37 7.34 -18.99
C LEU A 317 -1.71 8.42 -18.14
N SER A 318 -0.46 8.19 -17.73
CA SER A 318 0.24 9.06 -16.79
C SER A 318 0.99 10.22 -17.44
N LEU A 319 1.04 10.32 -18.77
CA LEU A 319 1.76 11.39 -19.48
C LEU A 319 1.20 12.80 -19.16
N HIS A 320 -0.11 12.93 -18.97
CA HIS A 320 -0.74 14.17 -18.47
C HIS A 320 -0.25 14.57 -17.08
N SER A 321 -0.16 13.60 -16.18
CA SER A 321 0.36 13.82 -14.83
C SER A 321 1.84 14.18 -14.86
N LEU A 322 2.66 13.43 -15.61
CA LEU A 322 4.09 13.71 -15.79
C LEU A 322 4.35 15.13 -16.32
N ALA A 323 3.65 15.50 -17.39
CA ALA A 323 3.77 16.82 -17.99
C ALA A 323 3.38 17.91 -16.99
N SER A 324 2.26 17.75 -16.29
CA SER A 324 1.80 18.69 -15.27
C SER A 324 2.82 18.84 -14.15
N CYS A 325 3.37 17.74 -13.65
CA CYS A 325 4.38 17.72 -12.60
C CYS A 325 5.70 18.40 -13.03
N LEU A 326 6.19 18.13 -14.25
CA LEU A 326 7.38 18.80 -14.78
C LEU A 326 7.16 20.31 -14.95
N GLN A 327 6.02 20.72 -15.52
CA GLN A 327 5.71 22.15 -15.66
C GLN A 327 5.51 22.84 -14.29
N THR A 328 4.93 22.16 -13.29
CA THR A 328 4.87 22.67 -11.90
C THR A 328 6.27 22.97 -11.34
N LEU A 329 7.26 22.12 -11.60
CA LEU A 329 8.65 22.33 -11.14
C LEU A 329 9.36 23.46 -11.89
N LEU A 330 9.09 23.63 -13.19
CA LEU A 330 9.69 24.70 -14.02
C LEU A 330 9.14 26.08 -13.65
N HIS A 331 7.82 26.20 -13.51
CA HIS A 331 7.15 27.46 -13.15
C HIS A 331 7.12 27.71 -11.63
N GLY A 332 7.60 26.76 -10.81
CA GLY A 332 7.55 26.82 -9.34
C GLY A 332 6.14 26.80 -8.74
N SER A 333 5.12 26.57 -9.57
CA SER A 333 3.69 26.57 -9.27
C SER A 333 2.94 26.03 -10.49
N PHE A 334 1.68 25.61 -10.32
CA PHE A 334 0.86 25.09 -11.43
C PHE A 334 -0.08 26.17 -11.99
N THR A 335 0.50 27.12 -12.72
CA THR A 335 -0.20 28.27 -13.31
C THR A 335 -0.99 27.90 -14.58
N GLN A 336 -1.82 28.83 -15.06
CA GLN A 336 -2.46 28.68 -16.37
C GLN A 336 -1.44 28.54 -17.52
N GLU A 337 -0.27 29.18 -17.41
CA GLU A 337 0.82 29.04 -18.37
C GLU A 337 1.36 27.60 -18.40
N ALA A 338 1.61 27.02 -17.22
CA ALA A 338 2.01 25.62 -17.08
C ALA A 338 0.96 24.66 -17.66
N GLN A 339 -0.32 24.89 -17.37
CA GLN A 339 -1.43 24.09 -17.95
C GLN A 339 -1.48 24.20 -19.48
N ASN A 340 -1.33 25.41 -20.03
CA ASN A 340 -1.29 25.64 -21.47
C ASN A 340 -0.11 24.90 -22.12
N LYS A 341 1.07 24.89 -21.47
CA LYS A 341 2.24 24.12 -21.93
C LYS A 341 2.02 22.61 -21.92
N VAL A 342 1.32 22.07 -20.92
CA VAL A 342 0.90 20.66 -20.91
C VAL A 342 -0.02 20.33 -22.09
N MET A 343 -1.04 21.16 -22.31
CA MET A 343 -2.02 20.95 -23.39
C MET A 343 -1.40 21.09 -24.78
N GLU A 344 -0.45 22.01 -24.95
CA GLU A 344 0.35 22.19 -26.16
C GLU A 344 1.25 20.97 -26.43
N ALA A 345 2.02 20.53 -25.43
CA ALA A 345 2.97 19.42 -25.56
C ALA A 345 2.30 18.05 -25.82
N LEU A 346 1.09 17.83 -25.26
CA LEU A 346 0.34 16.58 -25.42
C LEU A 346 -0.69 16.62 -26.56
N GLY A 347 -1.02 17.82 -27.09
CA GLY A 347 -2.00 18.01 -28.15
C GLY A 347 -3.46 17.73 -27.73
N THR A 348 -3.75 17.65 -26.43
CA THR A 348 -5.04 17.17 -25.92
C THR A 348 -6.06 18.24 -25.59
N GLY A 349 -5.66 19.48 -25.27
CA GLY A 349 -6.62 20.49 -24.80
C GLY A 349 -7.29 20.19 -23.44
N THR A 350 -6.77 19.20 -22.70
CA THR A 350 -7.02 18.97 -21.28
C THR A 350 -5.72 18.53 -20.59
N ILE A 351 -5.66 18.75 -19.27
CA ILE A 351 -4.63 18.27 -18.35
C ILE A 351 -5.08 17.03 -17.55
N ASP A 352 -6.37 16.71 -17.56
CA ASP A 352 -6.95 15.64 -16.74
C ASP A 352 -7.18 14.36 -17.54
N VAL A 353 -6.61 13.26 -17.05
CA VAL A 353 -6.68 11.93 -17.68
C VAL A 353 -8.14 11.45 -17.84
N SER A 354 -8.98 11.75 -16.85
CA SER A 354 -10.41 11.38 -16.87
C SER A 354 -11.20 12.09 -17.97
N ASP A 355 -10.77 13.27 -18.43
CA ASP A 355 -11.44 14.02 -19.49
C ASP A 355 -11.06 13.57 -20.91
N ILE A 356 -10.09 12.67 -21.05
CA ILE A 356 -9.64 12.13 -22.35
C ILE A 356 -10.81 11.56 -23.18
N GLU A 357 -11.81 10.95 -22.54
CA GLU A 357 -13.00 10.43 -23.23
C GLU A 357 -13.78 11.53 -23.99
N ARG A 358 -13.84 12.75 -23.44
CA ARG A 358 -14.61 13.86 -24.01
C ARG A 358 -13.99 14.40 -25.31
N LEU A 359 -12.69 14.17 -25.51
CA LEU A 359 -11.90 14.68 -26.64
C LEU A 359 -12.04 13.87 -27.92
N SER A 360 -12.61 12.66 -27.86
CA SER A 360 -12.72 11.73 -29.00
C SER A 360 -13.66 12.20 -30.12
N LYS A 361 -14.16 13.43 -30.06
CA LYS A 361 -15.08 14.08 -31.00
C LYS A 361 -14.55 15.42 -31.51
N GLY A 362 -13.33 15.46 -32.07
CA GLY A 362 -12.91 16.59 -32.92
C GLY A 362 -11.42 16.92 -33.04
N SER A 363 -10.54 16.41 -32.17
CA SER A 363 -9.10 16.71 -32.27
C SER A 363 -8.39 15.85 -33.33
N THR A 364 -7.45 16.48 -34.05
CA THR A 364 -6.52 15.82 -35.00
C THR A 364 -5.13 15.58 -34.40
N CYS A 365 -4.90 15.93 -33.14
CA CYS A 365 -3.60 15.82 -32.47
C CYS A 365 -3.66 14.86 -31.26
N SER A 366 -2.64 14.03 -31.09
CA SER A 366 -2.56 13.04 -30.01
C SER A 366 -1.12 12.61 -29.74
N TYR A 367 -0.75 12.37 -28.48
CA TYR A 367 0.50 11.67 -28.14
C TYR A 367 0.37 10.15 -28.37
N THR A 368 1.51 9.47 -28.56
CA THR A 368 1.54 8.03 -28.75
C THR A 368 1.05 7.29 -27.51
N GLY A 369 0.02 6.48 -27.71
CA GLY A 369 -0.65 5.74 -26.64
C GLY A 369 -1.92 6.40 -26.10
N MET A 370 -2.28 7.60 -26.54
CA MET A 370 -3.56 8.24 -26.18
C MET A 370 -4.77 7.33 -26.44
N LYS A 371 -4.76 6.57 -27.55
CA LYS A 371 -5.86 5.63 -27.84
C LYS A 371 -5.95 4.44 -26.88
N LEU A 372 -4.85 4.06 -26.24
CA LEU A 372 -4.88 3.08 -25.14
C LEU A 372 -5.40 3.72 -23.86
N ALA A 373 -5.02 4.96 -23.57
CA ALA A 373 -5.54 5.74 -22.45
C ALA A 373 -7.07 5.91 -22.54
N GLU A 374 -7.59 6.35 -23.69
CA GLU A 374 -9.04 6.43 -23.97
C GLU A 374 -9.77 5.13 -23.64
N ILE A 375 -9.28 3.98 -24.14
CA ILE A 375 -9.91 2.66 -23.94
C ILE A 375 -9.91 2.28 -22.46
N ILE A 376 -8.83 2.57 -21.72
CA ILE A 376 -8.73 2.24 -20.29
C ILE A 376 -9.63 3.16 -19.45
N VAL A 377 -9.68 4.47 -19.74
CA VAL A 377 -10.59 5.41 -19.07
C VAL A 377 -12.05 5.00 -19.28
N GLN A 378 -12.46 4.71 -20.52
CA GLN A 378 -13.81 4.21 -20.84
C GLN A 378 -14.12 2.88 -20.14
N LEU A 379 -13.17 1.95 -20.13
CA LEU A 379 -13.34 0.66 -19.46
C LEU A 379 -13.51 0.82 -17.95
N MET A 380 -12.74 1.69 -17.30
CA MET A 380 -12.83 1.93 -15.86
C MET A 380 -14.14 2.65 -15.49
N ALA A 381 -14.51 3.70 -16.22
CA ALA A 381 -15.79 4.39 -16.01
C ALA A 381 -17.01 3.45 -16.15
N MET A 382 -16.94 2.51 -17.10
CA MET A 382 -17.97 1.46 -17.28
C MET A 382 -17.92 0.39 -16.16
N LEU A 383 -16.75 -0.04 -15.71
CA LEU A 383 -16.63 -0.97 -14.57
C LEU A 383 -17.15 -0.36 -13.26
N GLU A 384 -17.06 0.96 -13.12
CA GLU A 384 -17.57 1.75 -12.00
C GLU A 384 -19.02 2.23 -12.20
N SER A 385 -19.70 1.82 -13.29
CA SER A 385 -21.07 2.22 -13.59
C SER A 385 -22.11 1.49 -12.73
N GLN A 386 -23.34 2.02 -12.68
CA GLN A 386 -24.43 1.36 -11.95
C GLN A 386 -24.91 0.11 -12.69
N GLU A 387 -24.96 0.17 -14.02
CA GLU A 387 -25.34 -0.93 -14.91
C GLU A 387 -24.44 -2.15 -14.72
N MET A 388 -23.12 -1.94 -14.52
CA MET A 388 -22.20 -3.03 -14.22
C MET A 388 -22.42 -3.62 -12.82
N ARG A 389 -22.69 -2.78 -11.80
CA ARG A 389 -23.09 -3.28 -10.46
C ARG A 389 -24.39 -4.08 -10.49
N ASP A 390 -25.36 -3.65 -11.30
CA ASP A 390 -26.63 -4.34 -11.48
C ASP A 390 -26.46 -5.67 -12.23
N PHE A 391 -25.59 -5.71 -13.24
CA PHE A 391 -25.20 -6.94 -13.93
C PHE A 391 -24.51 -7.95 -12.98
N GLU A 392 -23.51 -7.51 -12.21
CA GLU A 392 -22.80 -8.36 -11.24
C GLU A 392 -23.66 -8.81 -10.06
N SER A 393 -24.67 -8.02 -9.69
CA SER A 393 -25.62 -8.38 -8.62
C SER A 393 -26.76 -9.28 -9.08
N SER A 394 -26.95 -9.45 -10.40
CA SER A 394 -28.00 -10.30 -10.97
C SER A 394 -27.93 -11.76 -10.47
N MET A 395 -29.11 -12.39 -10.33
CA MET A 395 -29.20 -13.78 -9.87
C MET A 395 -28.46 -14.77 -10.79
N TYR A 396 -28.36 -14.46 -12.09
CA TYR A 396 -27.66 -15.31 -13.05
C TYR A 396 -26.14 -15.24 -12.84
N VAL A 397 -25.57 -14.04 -12.74
CA VAL A 397 -24.13 -13.86 -12.52
C VAL A 397 -23.71 -14.37 -11.14
N ARG A 398 -24.46 -14.03 -10.08
CA ARG A 398 -24.19 -14.53 -8.72
C ARG A 398 -24.41 -16.03 -8.56
N GLY A 399 -25.43 -16.60 -9.20
CA GLY A 399 -25.77 -18.01 -9.07
C GLY A 399 -24.89 -18.94 -9.91
N TRP A 400 -24.57 -18.56 -11.16
CA TRP A 400 -23.95 -19.44 -12.15
C TRP A 400 -22.63 -18.92 -12.77
N PHE A 401 -22.21 -17.70 -12.43
CA PHE A 401 -20.92 -17.14 -12.88
C PHE A 401 -20.08 -16.56 -11.72
N SER A 402 -20.33 -17.03 -10.50
CA SER A 402 -19.57 -16.71 -9.29
C SER A 402 -18.11 -17.18 -9.36
N PRO A 403 -17.23 -16.75 -8.44
CA PRO A 403 -15.83 -17.19 -8.42
C PRO A 403 -15.65 -18.72 -8.46
N TYR A 404 -16.54 -19.49 -7.82
CA TYR A 404 -16.56 -20.96 -7.89
C TYR A 404 -16.72 -21.48 -9.33
N HIS A 405 -17.73 -20.97 -10.05
CA HIS A 405 -18.01 -21.36 -11.44
C HIS A 405 -16.86 -20.98 -12.37
N ARG A 406 -16.33 -19.75 -12.23
CA ARG A 406 -15.18 -19.26 -13.00
C ARG A 406 -13.92 -20.10 -12.75
N GLN A 407 -13.64 -20.46 -11.49
CA GLN A 407 -12.51 -21.31 -11.12
C GLN A 407 -12.63 -22.74 -11.67
N LYS A 408 -13.85 -23.31 -11.61
CA LYS A 408 -14.12 -24.68 -12.09
C LYS A 408 -14.31 -24.77 -13.61
N LYS A 409 -14.47 -23.63 -14.31
CA LYS A 409 -14.82 -23.54 -15.74
C LYS A 409 -16.11 -24.31 -16.10
N ILE A 410 -17.09 -24.30 -15.20
CA ILE A 410 -18.40 -24.93 -15.39
C ILE A 410 -19.51 -23.88 -15.27
N ILE A 411 -20.48 -23.95 -16.18
CA ILE A 411 -21.70 -23.14 -16.19
C ILE A 411 -22.80 -23.91 -16.92
N ASN A 412 -24.07 -23.71 -16.56
CA ASN A 412 -25.20 -24.22 -17.33
C ASN A 412 -25.28 -23.47 -18.67
N PRO A 413 -25.24 -24.14 -19.84
CA PRO A 413 -25.23 -23.46 -21.15
C PRO A 413 -26.39 -22.48 -21.36
N LEU A 414 -27.61 -22.80 -20.92
CA LEU A 414 -28.76 -21.92 -21.06
C LEU A 414 -28.62 -20.64 -20.22
N ILE A 415 -28.02 -20.75 -19.03
CA ILE A 415 -27.72 -19.59 -18.18
C ILE A 415 -26.54 -18.80 -18.74
N ALA A 416 -25.55 -19.45 -19.35
CA ALA A 416 -24.46 -18.77 -20.05
C ALA A 416 -24.96 -17.90 -21.21
N GLU A 417 -25.91 -18.42 -22.03
CA GLU A 417 -26.58 -17.62 -23.06
C GLU A 417 -27.36 -16.43 -22.47
N GLN A 418 -28.07 -16.63 -21.35
CA GLN A 418 -28.84 -15.56 -20.71
C GLN A 418 -27.91 -14.44 -20.19
N ILE A 419 -26.81 -14.81 -19.53
CA ILE A 419 -25.79 -13.86 -19.09
C ILE A 419 -25.16 -13.14 -20.29
N GLN A 420 -24.88 -13.85 -21.39
CA GLN A 420 -24.33 -13.24 -22.60
C GLN A 420 -25.31 -12.26 -23.26
N LYS A 421 -26.61 -12.56 -23.26
CA LYS A 421 -27.66 -11.64 -23.75
C LYS A 421 -27.73 -10.38 -22.87
N GLN A 422 -27.75 -10.54 -21.55
CA GLN A 422 -27.74 -9.41 -20.61
C GLN A 422 -26.51 -8.53 -20.77
N ALA A 423 -25.31 -9.12 -20.84
CA ALA A 423 -24.06 -8.40 -21.05
C ALA A 423 -24.05 -7.59 -22.36
N LYS A 424 -24.60 -8.14 -23.46
CA LYS A 424 -24.71 -7.44 -24.76
C LYS A 424 -25.71 -6.29 -24.74
N ILE A 425 -26.79 -6.41 -23.96
CA ILE A 425 -27.82 -5.37 -23.84
C ILE A 425 -27.33 -4.21 -22.97
N GLN A 426 -26.67 -4.52 -21.85
CA GLN A 426 -26.22 -3.51 -20.88
C GLN A 426 -24.92 -2.81 -21.30
N ASN A 427 -24.02 -3.51 -22.01
CA ASN A 427 -22.69 -2.98 -22.37
C ASN A 427 -22.40 -3.05 -23.89
N PRO A 428 -23.21 -2.40 -24.75
CA PRO A 428 -23.03 -2.44 -26.21
C PRO A 428 -21.75 -1.74 -26.71
N SER A 429 -21.16 -0.87 -25.89
CA SER A 429 -19.95 -0.08 -26.18
C SER A 429 -18.64 -0.73 -25.70
N LEU A 430 -18.70 -1.88 -25.00
CA LEU A 430 -17.54 -2.49 -24.36
C LEU A 430 -16.47 -2.86 -25.40
N PRO A 431 -15.29 -2.20 -25.42
CA PRO A 431 -14.27 -2.48 -26.43
C PRO A 431 -13.80 -3.93 -26.28
N PRO A 432 -13.87 -4.78 -27.33
CA PRO A 432 -13.48 -6.18 -27.22
C PRO A 432 -12.08 -6.31 -26.61
N ALA A 433 -11.90 -7.22 -25.66
CA ALA A 433 -10.63 -7.38 -24.95
C ALA A 433 -9.41 -7.60 -25.88
N GLY A 434 -9.64 -8.07 -27.11
CA GLY A 434 -8.63 -8.14 -28.16
C GLY A 434 -8.12 -6.78 -28.66
N ILE A 435 -8.95 -5.72 -28.67
CA ILE A 435 -8.53 -4.35 -29.02
C ILE A 435 -7.62 -3.80 -27.92
N LEU A 436 -8.01 -3.93 -26.64
CA LEU A 436 -7.18 -3.52 -25.52
C LEU A 436 -5.81 -4.22 -25.55
N LYS A 437 -5.80 -5.55 -25.68
CA LYS A 437 -4.56 -6.34 -25.83
C LYS A 437 -3.71 -5.86 -26.99
N LYS A 438 -4.30 -5.71 -28.19
CA LYS A 438 -3.58 -5.20 -29.36
C LYS A 438 -2.96 -3.81 -29.10
N LYS A 439 -3.69 -2.90 -28.45
CA LYS A 439 -3.18 -1.56 -28.13
C LYS A 439 -2.09 -1.56 -27.06
N MET A 440 -2.13 -2.48 -26.10
CA MET A 440 -1.01 -2.72 -25.19
C MET A 440 0.20 -3.29 -25.94
N ALA A 441 -0.01 -4.25 -26.85
CA ALA A 441 1.02 -4.90 -27.65
C ALA A 441 1.78 -3.96 -28.60
N GLU A 442 1.14 -2.88 -29.05
CA GLU A 442 1.74 -1.83 -29.88
C GLU A 442 2.77 -0.99 -29.10
N LEU A 443 2.58 -0.80 -27.79
CA LEU A 443 3.38 0.11 -26.95
C LEU A 443 4.36 -0.61 -26.01
N HIS A 444 3.96 -1.77 -25.50
CA HIS A 444 4.72 -2.58 -24.54
C HIS A 444 5.11 -3.93 -25.14
N ILE A 445 6.15 -4.55 -24.59
CA ILE A 445 6.52 -5.93 -24.94
C ILE A 445 5.43 -6.85 -24.36
N GLU A 446 4.83 -7.72 -25.19
CA GLU A 446 3.80 -8.65 -24.71
C GLU A 446 4.41 -9.84 -23.95
N PRO A 447 3.70 -10.40 -22.95
CA PRO A 447 4.10 -11.64 -22.33
C PRO A 447 4.02 -12.81 -23.33
N ASN A 448 5.11 -13.56 -23.44
CA ASN A 448 5.12 -14.90 -24.03
C ASN A 448 4.01 -15.75 -23.38
N ALA A 449 3.27 -16.52 -24.18
CA ALA A 449 2.15 -17.32 -23.69
C ALA A 449 2.53 -18.37 -22.63
N THR A 450 3.82 -18.69 -22.49
CA THR A 450 4.44 -19.53 -21.46
C THR A 450 4.67 -18.81 -20.12
N GLY A 451 4.59 -17.48 -20.09
CA GLY A 451 4.76 -16.64 -18.89
C GLY A 451 3.58 -16.70 -17.90
N ILE A 452 2.54 -17.50 -18.19
CA ILE A 452 1.62 -17.96 -17.15
C ILE A 452 2.37 -18.98 -16.30
N ILE A 453 3.05 -18.45 -15.28
CA ILE A 453 3.70 -19.13 -14.13
C ILE A 453 3.50 -20.64 -14.16
N GLU A 454 4.58 -21.41 -14.29
CA GLU A 454 4.56 -22.84 -14.04
C GLU A 454 3.89 -23.10 -12.68
N GLN A 455 2.62 -23.55 -12.71
CA GLN A 455 1.77 -23.64 -11.51
C GLN A 455 2.20 -24.75 -10.54
N THR A 456 3.35 -25.36 -10.81
CA THR A 456 4.00 -26.42 -10.07
C THR A 456 4.44 -25.95 -8.67
N GLU A 457 5.04 -24.76 -8.54
CA GLU A 457 5.62 -24.28 -7.26
C GLU A 457 4.63 -23.52 -6.36
N HIS A 458 3.55 -22.94 -6.90
CA HIS A 458 2.47 -22.37 -6.07
C HIS A 458 1.77 -23.43 -5.17
N ARG A 459 2.00 -24.73 -5.41
CA ARG A 459 1.62 -25.79 -4.48
C ARG A 459 2.42 -25.75 -3.17
N GLU A 460 3.70 -25.39 -3.16
CA GLU A 460 4.48 -25.35 -1.92
C GLU A 460 4.05 -24.19 -1.02
N ILE A 461 3.86 -22.99 -1.60
CA ILE A 461 3.39 -21.81 -0.85
C ILE A 461 1.97 -22.04 -0.30
N ARG A 462 1.10 -22.73 -1.05
CA ARG A 462 -0.21 -23.19 -0.52
C ARG A 462 -0.11 -24.36 0.46
N ALA A 463 0.90 -25.20 0.39
CA ALA A 463 1.09 -26.32 1.33
C ALA A 463 1.51 -25.81 2.72
N SER A 464 2.33 -24.76 2.79
CA SER A 464 2.77 -24.15 4.05
C SER A 464 1.69 -23.33 4.79
N VAL A 465 0.49 -23.14 4.21
CA VAL A 465 -0.64 -22.41 4.84
C VAL A 465 -1.91 -23.28 4.96
N ASN A 466 -1.77 -24.62 4.87
CA ASN A 466 -2.90 -25.55 5.07
C ASN A 466 -2.90 -26.14 6.49
N VAL A 467 -3.40 -25.38 7.46
CA VAL A 467 -3.86 -25.95 8.74
C VAL A 467 -5.12 -26.76 8.46
N ARG A 468 -4.99 -28.09 8.40
CA ARG A 468 -6.15 -29.00 8.32
C ARG A 468 -6.92 -28.97 9.64
N LEU A 469 -8.12 -28.42 9.61
CA LEU A 469 -9.17 -28.71 10.60
C LEU A 469 -10.02 -29.88 10.07
N PRO A 470 -10.14 -31.00 10.80
CA PRO A 470 -11.12 -32.03 10.49
C PRO A 470 -12.45 -31.70 11.17
N SER A 471 -13.48 -31.39 10.38
CA SER A 471 -14.86 -31.39 10.87
C SER A 471 -15.51 -32.75 10.58
N PRO A 472 -16.27 -33.33 11.52
CA PRO A 472 -16.84 -34.67 11.37
C PRO A 472 -18.07 -34.67 10.48
N THR A 473 -18.38 -35.81 9.86
CA THR A 473 -19.72 -36.07 9.30
C THR A 473 -20.19 -37.44 9.77
N LEU A 474 -21.19 -37.42 10.63
CA LEU A 474 -21.96 -38.58 11.08
C LEU A 474 -22.85 -39.08 9.94
N VAL A 475 -22.65 -40.32 9.47
CA VAL A 475 -23.72 -41.16 8.93
C VAL A 475 -23.48 -42.64 9.32
N ILE A 476 -24.51 -43.24 9.91
CA ILE A 476 -24.73 -44.66 10.28
C ILE A 476 -26.08 -45.04 9.61
N PRO A 477 -26.49 -46.30 9.30
CA PRO A 477 -25.88 -47.65 9.47
C PRO A 477 -25.74 -48.45 8.12
N SER A 478 -25.12 -49.65 8.03
CA SER A 478 -25.73 -50.91 8.50
C SER A 478 -24.94 -52.22 8.24
N ARG A 479 -25.01 -53.10 9.26
CA ARG A 479 -24.96 -54.59 9.30
C ARG A 479 -23.74 -55.42 8.82
N SER A 480 -23.30 -56.26 9.78
CA SER A 480 -22.90 -57.68 9.69
C SER A 480 -21.44 -58.05 9.35
N GLY A 481 -20.84 -58.94 10.17
CA GLY A 481 -19.82 -59.89 9.68
C GLY A 481 -18.60 -60.25 10.56
N LEU A 482 -18.80 -60.99 11.67
CA LEU A 482 -17.95 -62.08 12.21
C LEU A 482 -16.41 -61.94 12.50
N SER A 483 -16.06 -62.47 13.67
CA SER A 483 -14.85 -63.26 14.06
C SER A 483 -13.45 -62.62 14.25
N SER A 484 -12.99 -62.72 15.50
CA SER A 484 -11.60 -62.71 16.03
C SER A 484 -10.92 -64.10 15.84
N PRO A 485 -9.79 -64.49 16.51
CA PRO A 485 -8.81 -63.75 17.34
C PRO A 485 -7.30 -64.12 17.14
N GLY A 486 -6.39 -63.48 17.89
CA GLY A 486 -5.50 -64.26 18.78
C GLY A 486 -4.00 -63.91 18.92
N VAL A 487 -3.49 -64.12 20.16
CA VAL A 487 -2.07 -64.31 20.58
C VAL A 487 -1.17 -63.05 20.56
N SER A 488 -0.64 -62.44 21.63
CA SER A 488 -0.25 -62.77 23.03
C SER A 488 1.24 -63.10 23.28
N GLY A 489 1.80 -62.59 24.39
CA GLY A 489 3.20 -62.78 24.83
C GLY A 489 3.63 -61.70 25.86
N SER A 490 4.27 -62.06 26.98
CA SER A 490 4.41 -61.15 28.15
C SER A 490 5.61 -61.42 29.07
N ARG A 491 6.00 -60.41 29.88
CA ARG A 491 6.67 -60.50 31.23
C ARG A 491 8.19 -60.85 31.31
N PRO A 492 8.89 -60.66 32.47
CA PRO A 492 8.80 -59.61 33.51
C PRO A 492 10.20 -59.14 34.10
N VAL A 493 10.25 -58.72 35.38
CA VAL A 493 11.24 -57.83 36.07
C VAL A 493 11.88 -58.45 37.35
N PHE A 494 13.05 -57.92 37.79
CA PHE A 494 13.62 -57.83 39.17
C PHE A 494 14.37 -56.47 39.32
N GLY A 495 14.79 -55.90 40.47
CA GLY A 495 14.82 -56.28 41.90
C GLY A 495 15.24 -55.10 42.84
N PHE A 496 15.76 -55.38 44.06
CA PHE A 496 16.20 -54.42 45.13
C PHE A 496 17.46 -54.98 45.89
N PRO A 497 18.18 -54.34 46.88
CA PRO A 497 17.80 -53.28 47.86
C PRO A 497 18.88 -52.21 48.30
N MET A 498 18.65 -51.51 49.44
CA MET A 498 19.30 -50.27 49.98
C MET A 498 20.48 -50.41 51.00
N LYS A 499 21.18 -49.28 51.29
CA LYS A 499 21.76 -48.87 52.62
C LYS A 499 21.91 -47.32 52.73
N SER A 500 22.33 -46.75 53.88
CA SER A 500 21.73 -45.53 54.49
C SER A 500 22.63 -44.33 54.94
N ASN A 501 22.09 -43.10 54.81
CA ASN A 501 22.20 -41.87 55.68
C ASN A 501 23.56 -41.16 55.94
N PRO A 502 23.59 -39.85 56.38
CA PRO A 502 22.61 -38.73 56.20
C PRO A 502 23.24 -37.32 55.94
N SER A 503 22.38 -36.30 55.74
CA SER A 503 22.45 -34.91 56.28
C SER A 503 22.39 -33.70 55.31
N SER A 504 21.80 -32.61 55.84
CA SER A 504 21.58 -31.23 55.31
C SER A 504 20.37 -30.99 54.38
N PRO A 505 19.63 -29.85 54.54
CA PRO A 505 18.30 -29.67 53.96
C PRO A 505 18.32 -28.97 52.59
N SER A 506 17.72 -29.61 51.59
CA SER A 506 17.43 -29.01 50.28
C SER A 506 15.95 -28.64 50.15
N GLU A 507 15.68 -27.48 49.59
CA GLU A 507 14.35 -26.97 49.23
C GLU A 507 13.58 -27.96 48.31
N PRO A 508 12.23 -27.96 48.33
CA PRO A 508 11.44 -28.94 47.59
C PRO A 508 11.52 -28.72 46.08
N THR A 509 12.16 -29.67 45.38
CA THR A 509 12.21 -29.72 43.92
C THR A 509 10.83 -30.05 43.33
N GLU A 510 10.20 -29.11 42.62
CA GLU A 510 8.98 -29.38 41.86
C GLU A 510 9.23 -30.35 40.67
N LYS A 511 8.22 -31.16 40.35
CA LYS A 511 8.27 -32.09 39.21
C LYS A 511 8.13 -31.33 37.86
N PRO A 512 8.81 -31.75 36.77
CA PRO A 512 8.78 -31.05 35.47
C PRO A 512 7.44 -31.01 34.71
N GLY A 513 6.31 -31.40 35.31
CA GLY A 513 4.98 -31.43 34.68
C GLY A 513 4.13 -30.16 34.85
N SER A 514 4.55 -29.20 35.69
CA SER A 514 3.67 -28.16 36.25
C SER A 514 3.43 -26.91 35.37
N ARG A 515 4.14 -26.74 34.23
CA ARG A 515 4.21 -25.43 33.54
C ARG A 515 3.01 -25.08 32.64
N TRP A 516 2.33 -26.08 32.09
CA TRP A 516 1.22 -25.90 31.14
C TRP A 516 -0.13 -26.15 31.81
N VAL A 517 -1.10 -25.30 31.50
CA VAL A 517 -2.48 -25.32 32.01
C VAL A 517 -3.43 -25.55 30.83
N ARG A 518 -4.41 -26.43 31.04
CA ARG A 518 -5.53 -26.68 30.13
C ARG A 518 -6.76 -25.93 30.67
N LEU A 519 -7.43 -25.18 29.80
CA LEU A 519 -8.70 -24.53 30.08
C LEU A 519 -9.74 -25.08 29.10
N ASN A 520 -10.96 -25.31 29.57
CA ASN A 520 -12.09 -25.74 28.78
C ASN A 520 -13.16 -24.65 28.86
N VAL A 521 -13.17 -23.76 27.86
CA VAL A 521 -14.04 -22.58 27.81
C VAL A 521 -15.23 -22.91 26.92
N GLY A 522 -16.43 -23.04 27.48
CA GLY A 522 -17.66 -23.36 26.73
C GLY A 522 -17.54 -24.61 25.83
N GLY A 523 -16.79 -25.63 26.27
CA GLY A 523 -16.53 -26.85 25.50
C GLY A 523 -15.33 -26.79 24.54
N THR A 524 -14.63 -25.66 24.43
CA THR A 524 -13.41 -25.52 23.61
C THR A 524 -12.15 -25.51 24.46
N TYR A 525 -11.18 -26.35 24.10
CA TYR A 525 -9.94 -26.50 24.84
C TYR A 525 -8.88 -25.47 24.41
N PHE A 526 -8.39 -24.71 25.38
CA PHE A 526 -7.26 -23.80 25.26
C PHE A 526 -6.08 -24.30 26.10
N ILE A 527 -4.87 -24.26 25.53
CA ILE A 527 -3.64 -24.66 26.20
C ILE A 527 -2.70 -23.46 26.29
N THR A 528 -2.19 -23.19 27.49
CA THR A 528 -1.31 -22.05 27.77
C THR A 528 -0.41 -22.34 28.97
N THR A 529 0.44 -21.39 29.36
CA THR A 529 1.37 -21.56 30.50
C THR A 529 0.85 -20.88 31.76
N LYS A 530 1.24 -21.36 32.95
CA LYS A 530 0.97 -20.68 34.22
C LYS A 530 1.41 -19.21 34.17
N GLN A 531 2.60 -18.94 33.61
CA GLN A 531 3.15 -17.59 33.41
C GLN A 531 2.22 -16.67 32.58
N THR A 532 1.49 -17.21 31.60
CA THR A 532 0.54 -16.44 30.80
C THR A 532 -0.69 -16.04 31.62
N LEU A 533 -1.27 -17.00 32.35
CA LEU A 533 -2.46 -16.75 33.18
C LEU A 533 -2.14 -15.83 34.35
N CYS A 534 -0.94 -15.94 34.92
CA CYS A 534 -0.49 -15.11 36.03
C CYS A 534 -0.05 -13.67 35.64
N ARG A 535 -0.24 -13.24 34.38
CA ARG A 535 0.28 -11.94 33.92
C ARG A 535 -0.47 -10.73 34.47
N ASP A 536 -1.77 -10.85 34.75
CA ASP A 536 -2.54 -9.83 35.45
C ASP A 536 -2.95 -10.36 36.84
N PRO A 537 -2.30 -9.92 37.94
CA PRO A 537 -2.56 -10.41 39.29
C PRO A 537 -3.97 -10.22 39.82
N LYS A 538 -4.80 -9.39 39.16
CA LYS A 538 -6.19 -9.15 39.57
C LYS A 538 -7.21 -9.97 38.76
N SER A 539 -6.76 -10.65 37.71
CA SER A 539 -7.63 -11.41 36.82
C SER A 539 -8.19 -12.68 37.48
N PHE A 540 -9.37 -13.11 37.01
CA PHE A 540 -9.94 -14.42 37.32
C PHE A 540 -8.95 -15.55 36.99
N LEU A 541 -8.29 -15.43 35.84
CA LEU A 541 -7.33 -16.41 35.32
C LEU A 541 -6.07 -16.54 36.20
N TYR A 542 -5.64 -15.46 36.87
CA TYR A 542 -4.58 -15.53 37.88
C TYR A 542 -5.03 -16.37 39.08
N ARG A 543 -6.21 -16.09 39.65
CA ARG A 543 -6.73 -16.82 40.83
C ARG A 543 -6.96 -18.30 40.53
N LEU A 544 -7.54 -18.61 39.36
CA LEU A 544 -7.67 -19.96 38.82
C LEU A 544 -6.32 -20.70 38.72
N CYS A 545 -5.26 -20.00 38.32
CA CYS A 545 -3.92 -20.55 38.18
C CYS A 545 -3.16 -20.70 39.52
N GLN A 546 -3.58 -20.00 40.57
CA GLN A 546 -3.03 -20.14 41.93
C GLN A 546 -3.76 -21.20 42.78
N GLU A 547 -4.82 -21.83 42.24
CA GLU A 547 -5.69 -22.76 42.99
C GLU A 547 -6.27 -22.11 44.26
N ASP A 548 -6.77 -20.87 44.09
CA ASP A 548 -7.43 -20.04 45.11
C ASP A 548 -8.57 -20.81 45.81
N PRO A 549 -8.49 -21.11 47.13
CA PRO A 549 -9.48 -21.93 47.83
C PRO A 549 -10.90 -21.35 47.86
N ASP A 550 -11.02 -20.03 47.69
CA ASP A 550 -12.31 -19.32 47.66
C ASP A 550 -12.91 -19.26 46.23
N LEU A 551 -12.26 -19.88 45.24
CA LEU A 551 -12.73 -19.99 43.86
C LEU A 551 -13.14 -21.42 43.51
N ASP A 552 -14.45 -21.67 43.50
CA ASP A 552 -15.02 -22.93 43.03
C ASP A 552 -14.69 -23.14 41.55
N SER A 553 -13.81 -24.11 41.26
CA SER A 553 -13.25 -24.32 39.93
C SER A 553 -13.19 -25.80 39.55
N ASP A 554 -14.29 -26.25 38.94
CA ASP A 554 -14.40 -27.60 38.42
C ASP A 554 -13.31 -27.91 37.38
N LYS A 555 -12.86 -29.17 37.37
CA LYS A 555 -11.94 -29.71 36.36
C LYS A 555 -12.58 -30.90 35.68
N ASP A 556 -12.43 -31.00 34.36
CA ASP A 556 -12.90 -32.16 33.60
C ASP A 556 -12.01 -33.40 33.80
N GLU A 557 -12.43 -34.54 33.23
CA GLU A 557 -11.69 -35.81 33.27
C GLU A 557 -10.25 -35.71 32.72
N THR A 558 -9.94 -34.66 31.94
CA THR A 558 -8.59 -34.39 31.39
C THR A 558 -7.76 -33.45 32.27
N GLY A 559 -8.31 -33.01 33.40
CA GLY A 559 -7.71 -32.04 34.32
C GLY A 559 -7.72 -30.60 33.80
N ALA A 560 -8.56 -30.26 32.83
CA ALA A 560 -8.71 -28.89 32.36
C ALA A 560 -9.73 -28.14 33.21
N TYR A 561 -9.43 -26.89 33.59
CA TYR A 561 -10.37 -26.05 34.33
C TYR A 561 -11.56 -25.68 33.45
N LEU A 562 -12.77 -25.90 33.96
CA LEU A 562 -14.02 -25.59 33.28
C LEU A 562 -14.37 -24.12 33.47
N ILE A 563 -14.70 -23.44 32.37
CA ILE A 563 -15.08 -22.03 32.33
C ILE A 563 -16.33 -21.93 31.44
N ASP A 564 -17.49 -21.66 32.04
CA ASP A 564 -18.77 -21.56 31.34
C ASP A 564 -18.92 -20.18 30.67
N ARG A 565 -18.19 -19.96 29.58
CA ARG A 565 -18.14 -18.71 28.78
C ARG A 565 -18.00 -19.01 27.29
N ASP A 566 -18.25 -18.03 26.42
CA ASP A 566 -18.15 -18.19 24.97
C ASP A 566 -16.67 -18.26 24.50
N PRO A 567 -16.21 -19.40 23.95
CA PRO A 567 -14.83 -19.54 23.47
C PRO A 567 -14.49 -18.64 22.28
N THR A 568 -15.49 -18.14 21.55
CA THR A 568 -15.32 -17.28 20.38
C THR A 568 -14.61 -15.97 20.74
N TYR A 569 -14.91 -15.42 21.92
CA TYR A 569 -14.36 -14.16 22.42
C TYR A 569 -13.14 -14.35 23.34
N PHE A 570 -12.85 -15.57 23.80
CA PHE A 570 -11.71 -15.87 24.66
C PHE A 570 -10.33 -15.73 23.97
N GLY A 571 -10.27 -15.93 22.66
CA GLY A 571 -9.02 -15.85 21.88
C GLY A 571 -8.25 -14.52 22.04
N PRO A 572 -8.90 -13.36 21.83
CA PRO A 572 -8.33 -12.04 22.13
C PRO A 572 -7.82 -11.87 23.57
N ILE A 573 -8.56 -12.38 24.57
CA ILE A 573 -8.18 -12.32 25.99
C ILE A 573 -6.85 -13.05 26.23
N LEU A 574 -6.78 -14.30 25.77
CA LEU A 574 -5.60 -15.15 25.94
C LEU A 574 -4.38 -14.60 25.18
N ASN A 575 -4.59 -14.02 24.00
CA ASN A 575 -3.55 -13.40 23.21
C ASN A 575 -3.04 -12.08 23.84
N TYR A 576 -3.93 -11.27 24.40
CA TYR A 576 -3.53 -10.11 25.19
C TYR A 576 -2.62 -10.51 26.36
N LEU A 577 -2.95 -11.57 27.10
CA LEU A 577 -2.09 -12.09 28.16
C LEU A 577 -0.74 -12.68 27.65
N ARG A 578 -0.66 -13.14 26.40
CA ARG A 578 0.60 -13.59 25.78
C ARG A 578 1.53 -12.43 25.41
N HIS A 579 1.02 -11.41 24.71
CA HIS A 579 1.87 -10.38 24.07
C HIS A 579 1.51 -8.92 24.40
N GLY A 580 0.53 -8.65 25.25
CA GLY A 580 0.18 -7.32 25.74
C GLY A 580 -0.41 -6.36 24.68
N LYS A 581 -1.03 -6.90 23.63
CA LYS A 581 -1.66 -6.11 22.54
C LYS A 581 -3.07 -6.61 22.27
N LEU A 582 -4.03 -5.70 22.15
CA LEU A 582 -5.39 -6.01 21.75
C LEU A 582 -5.44 -6.28 20.23
N ILE A 583 -5.78 -7.51 19.86
CA ILE A 583 -5.96 -7.91 18.46
C ILE A 583 -7.33 -8.59 18.34
N ILE A 584 -8.25 -7.93 17.62
CA ILE A 584 -9.61 -8.42 17.33
C ILE A 584 -9.69 -8.66 15.81
N ASN A 585 -10.19 -9.83 15.42
CA ASN A 585 -10.42 -10.16 14.01
C ASN A 585 -11.60 -9.35 13.45
N LYS A 586 -11.56 -8.97 12.16
CA LYS A 586 -12.57 -8.10 11.52
C LYS A 586 -14.03 -8.60 11.57
N ASN A 587 -14.25 -9.88 11.92
CA ASN A 587 -15.56 -10.52 11.97
C ASN A 587 -16.03 -10.83 13.41
N LEU A 588 -15.31 -10.35 14.43
CA LEU A 588 -15.61 -10.58 15.85
C LEU A 588 -16.12 -9.27 16.47
N ALA A 589 -17.29 -9.30 17.11
CA ALA A 589 -17.87 -8.14 17.77
C ALA A 589 -16.96 -7.63 18.91
N GLU A 590 -16.74 -6.33 18.98
CA GLU A 590 -15.81 -5.74 19.97
C GLU A 590 -16.46 -5.71 21.37
N GLU A 591 -17.78 -5.63 21.41
CA GLU A 591 -18.64 -5.72 22.59
C GLU A 591 -18.53 -7.09 23.26
N GLY A 592 -18.53 -8.19 22.49
CA GLY A 592 -18.34 -9.53 23.04
C GLY A 592 -16.93 -9.77 23.61
N VAL A 593 -15.92 -9.10 23.04
CA VAL A 593 -14.55 -9.08 23.62
C VAL A 593 -14.52 -8.23 24.91
N LEU A 594 -15.35 -7.19 25.00
CA LEU A 594 -15.47 -6.37 26.21
C LEU A 594 -16.09 -7.17 27.36
N GLU A 595 -17.22 -7.84 27.13
CA GLU A 595 -17.90 -8.70 28.12
C GLU A 595 -16.96 -9.75 28.71
N GLU A 596 -16.17 -10.43 27.87
CA GLU A 596 -15.16 -11.38 28.35
C GLU A 596 -14.02 -10.67 29.12
N ALA A 597 -13.52 -9.53 28.65
CA ALA A 597 -12.45 -8.80 29.34
C ALA A 597 -12.88 -8.31 30.74
N GLU A 598 -14.15 -7.96 30.91
CA GLU A 598 -14.75 -7.62 32.20
C GLU A 598 -14.96 -8.88 33.07
N PHE A 599 -15.47 -9.97 32.51
CA PHE A 599 -15.60 -11.25 33.23
C PHE A 599 -14.27 -11.77 33.78
N TYR A 600 -13.19 -11.78 32.98
CA TYR A 600 -11.87 -12.19 33.46
C TYR A 600 -11.17 -11.13 34.34
N ASN A 601 -11.81 -9.97 34.58
CA ASN A 601 -11.30 -8.85 35.38
C ASN A 601 -9.91 -8.35 34.94
N ILE A 602 -9.71 -8.14 33.63
CA ILE A 602 -8.46 -7.62 33.05
C ILE A 602 -8.63 -6.13 32.76
N ALA A 603 -8.60 -5.30 33.81
CA ALA A 603 -8.91 -3.86 33.73
C ALA A 603 -8.11 -3.09 32.65
N SER A 604 -6.86 -3.52 32.40
CA SER A 604 -6.02 -2.95 31.35
C SER A 604 -6.54 -3.23 29.93
N LEU A 605 -7.15 -4.40 29.71
CA LEU A 605 -7.78 -4.80 28.45
C LEU A 605 -9.15 -4.15 28.28
N VAL A 606 -9.96 -4.13 29.34
CA VAL A 606 -11.27 -3.44 29.38
C VAL A 606 -11.15 -1.99 28.91
N ARG A 607 -10.12 -1.27 29.40
CA ARG A 607 -9.86 0.11 28.93
C ARG A 607 -9.56 0.18 27.44
N LEU A 608 -8.68 -0.69 26.92
CA LEU A 608 -8.31 -0.71 25.50
C LEU A 608 -9.48 -1.05 24.57
N VAL A 609 -10.37 -1.94 25.00
CA VAL A 609 -11.57 -2.29 24.22
C VAL A 609 -12.58 -1.14 24.25
N LYS A 610 -12.83 -0.51 25.42
CA LYS A 610 -13.70 0.68 25.52
C LYS A 610 -13.19 1.88 24.72
N GLU A 611 -11.87 2.13 24.73
CA GLU A 611 -11.25 3.16 23.90
C GLU A 611 -11.47 2.88 22.42
N ARG A 612 -11.30 1.63 21.99
CA ARG A 612 -11.48 1.22 20.59
C ARG A 612 -12.95 1.25 20.11
N ILE A 613 -13.90 0.84 20.94
CA ILE A 613 -15.34 0.96 20.65
C ILE A 613 -15.70 2.43 20.49
N ARG A 614 -15.31 3.30 21.43
CA ARG A 614 -15.54 4.75 21.35
C ARG A 614 -14.90 5.39 20.11
N ASP A 615 -13.70 4.97 19.72
CA ASP A 615 -13.03 5.49 18.51
C ASP A 615 -13.74 5.01 17.22
N ASN A 616 -14.35 3.82 17.24
CA ASN A 616 -15.20 3.31 16.17
C ASN A 616 -16.59 3.99 16.15
N GLU A 617 -17.18 4.29 17.30
CA GLU A 617 -18.41 5.09 17.43
C GLU A 617 -18.18 6.51 16.90
N ASN A 618 -17.09 7.18 17.29
CA ASN A 618 -16.71 8.49 16.77
C ASN A 618 -16.49 8.49 15.24
N ARG A 619 -15.94 7.41 14.68
CA ARG A 619 -15.82 7.21 13.23
C ARG A 619 -17.18 6.95 12.55
N THR A 620 -18.10 6.28 13.23
CA THR A 620 -19.44 5.96 12.71
C THR A 620 -20.40 7.15 12.87
N SER A 621 -20.15 8.04 13.82
CA SER A 621 -20.79 9.35 13.96
C SER A 621 -20.31 10.38 12.92
N GLN A 622 -19.29 10.06 12.10
CA GLN A 622 -18.98 10.76 10.85
C GLN A 622 -19.61 10.07 9.63
N GLY A 623 -20.86 9.63 9.76
CA GLY A 623 -21.72 9.40 8.60
C GLY A 623 -21.99 10.72 7.84
N PRO A 624 -22.33 10.67 6.54
CA PRO A 624 -22.57 11.88 5.75
C PRO A 624 -23.79 12.63 6.28
N VAL A 625 -23.57 13.79 6.90
CA VAL A 625 -24.64 14.71 7.30
C VAL A 625 -25.38 15.14 6.03
N LYS A 626 -26.67 14.82 5.94
CA LYS A 626 -27.50 15.24 4.81
C LYS A 626 -27.76 16.74 4.90
N HIS A 627 -27.05 17.49 4.08
CA HIS A 627 -27.30 18.92 3.90
C HIS A 627 -28.43 19.09 2.88
N VAL A 628 -29.44 19.88 3.23
CA VAL A 628 -30.43 20.40 2.27
C VAL A 628 -29.91 21.75 1.79
N TYR A 629 -29.65 21.87 0.51
CA TYR A 629 -29.29 23.14 -0.12
C TYR A 629 -30.52 23.83 -0.70
N ARG A 630 -30.56 25.15 -0.61
CA ARG A 630 -31.50 26.02 -1.33
C ARG A 630 -30.72 27.10 -2.06
N VAL A 631 -31.25 27.50 -3.20
CA VAL A 631 -30.77 28.66 -3.96
C VAL A 631 -31.86 29.71 -3.92
N LEU A 632 -31.52 30.91 -3.47
CA LEU A 632 -32.41 32.06 -3.36
C LEU A 632 -31.87 33.15 -4.30
N GLN A 633 -32.72 33.69 -5.17
CA GLN A 633 -32.38 34.85 -6.01
C GLN A 633 -32.71 36.13 -5.23
N CYS A 634 -31.79 37.08 -5.22
CA CYS A 634 -31.93 38.37 -4.55
C CYS A 634 -31.17 39.48 -5.29
N GLN A 635 -31.65 40.71 -5.17
CA GLN A 635 -30.93 41.89 -5.64
C GLN A 635 -29.90 42.38 -4.60
N GLU A 636 -28.91 43.15 -5.02
CA GLU A 636 -27.83 43.67 -4.16
C GLU A 636 -28.36 44.37 -2.89
N GLU A 637 -29.40 45.18 -3.04
CA GLU A 637 -30.03 45.96 -1.97
C GLU A 637 -30.74 45.05 -0.92
N GLU A 638 -31.27 43.91 -1.35
CA GLU A 638 -31.98 42.96 -0.49
C GLU A 638 -31.04 41.96 0.20
N LEU A 639 -29.82 41.75 -0.32
CA LEU A 639 -28.88 40.73 0.15
C LEU A 639 -28.60 40.83 1.67
N THR A 640 -28.36 42.04 2.16
CA THR A 640 -28.09 42.28 3.59
C THR A 640 -29.31 41.96 4.46
N GLN A 641 -30.51 42.27 3.99
CA GLN A 641 -31.76 41.95 4.69
C GLN A 641 -32.04 40.44 4.67
N MET A 642 -31.80 39.75 3.55
CA MET A 642 -31.97 38.31 3.43
C MET A 642 -30.99 37.52 4.32
N VAL A 643 -29.71 37.93 4.38
CA VAL A 643 -28.72 37.29 5.26
C VAL A 643 -29.05 37.52 6.74
N SER A 644 -29.48 38.74 7.10
CA SER A 644 -29.83 39.07 8.50
C SER A 644 -31.17 38.52 8.98
N THR A 645 -32.07 38.13 8.07
CA THR A 645 -33.37 37.50 8.40
C THR A 645 -33.39 35.98 8.20
N MET A 646 -32.22 35.38 7.91
CA MET A 646 -32.09 33.94 7.68
C MET A 646 -32.44 33.15 8.95
N SER A 647 -33.52 32.35 8.89
CA SER A 647 -34.02 31.57 10.03
C SER A 647 -32.98 30.59 10.61
N ASP A 648 -32.96 30.47 11.93
CA ASP A 648 -32.02 29.64 12.69
C ASP A 648 -31.83 28.23 12.09
N GLY A 649 -30.56 27.86 11.92
CA GLY A 649 -30.13 26.56 11.39
C GLY A 649 -29.85 26.53 9.89
N TRP A 650 -30.20 27.56 9.12
CA TRP A 650 -29.66 27.72 7.76
C TRP A 650 -28.32 28.45 7.80
N LYS A 651 -27.36 27.98 7.00
CA LYS A 651 -26.01 28.53 6.83
C LYS A 651 -25.86 29.08 5.43
N PHE A 652 -25.19 30.22 5.31
CA PHE A 652 -24.79 30.76 4.02
C PHE A 652 -23.55 30.02 3.49
N GLU A 653 -23.61 29.51 2.26
CA GLU A 653 -22.52 28.75 1.63
C GLU A 653 -21.81 29.56 0.54
N GLN A 654 -22.57 30.20 -0.36
CA GLN A 654 -22.00 30.85 -1.55
C GLN A 654 -22.88 31.97 -2.09
N LEU A 655 -22.25 33.05 -2.58
CA LEU A 655 -22.88 34.01 -3.48
C LEU A 655 -22.40 33.78 -4.91
N ILE A 656 -23.30 33.83 -5.88
CA ILE A 656 -22.99 33.75 -7.31
C ILE A 656 -23.66 34.95 -7.98
N SER A 657 -22.87 35.91 -8.48
CA SER A 657 -23.43 37.00 -9.30
C SER A 657 -23.89 36.44 -10.65
N ILE A 658 -25.10 36.80 -11.08
CA ILE A 658 -25.67 36.34 -12.35
C ILE A 658 -25.40 37.33 -13.50
N GLY A 659 -25.01 38.56 -13.17
CA GLY A 659 -24.86 39.68 -14.11
C GLY A 659 -26.21 40.29 -14.52
N SER A 660 -26.22 41.59 -14.88
CA SER A 660 -27.43 42.28 -15.32
C SER A 660 -27.84 41.86 -16.74
N SER A 661 -28.67 40.81 -16.85
CA SER A 661 -29.32 40.46 -18.11
C SER A 661 -30.54 41.35 -18.36
N TYR A 662 -30.34 42.62 -18.76
CA TYR A 662 -31.15 43.40 -19.73
C TYR A 662 -30.71 44.88 -19.72
N ASN A 663 -30.16 45.34 -20.85
CA ASN A 663 -29.61 46.68 -21.00
C ASN A 663 -30.70 47.66 -21.50
N TYR A 664 -31.50 48.25 -20.60
CA TYR A 664 -32.40 49.39 -20.92
C TYR A 664 -32.85 50.14 -19.64
N GLY A 665 -32.21 51.28 -19.34
CA GLY A 665 -32.61 52.20 -18.26
C GLY A 665 -31.53 52.39 -17.18
N ASN A 666 -31.43 53.60 -16.64
CA ASN A 666 -30.46 53.93 -15.58
C ASN A 666 -30.91 53.36 -14.23
N GLU A 667 -30.48 52.15 -13.91
CA GLU A 667 -30.11 51.66 -12.56
C GLU A 667 -29.67 50.19 -12.70
N ASP A 668 -28.37 49.94 -12.85
CA ASP A 668 -27.78 48.59 -12.91
C ASP A 668 -27.85 47.92 -11.52
N GLN A 669 -28.99 47.32 -11.19
CA GLN A 669 -29.13 46.50 -9.99
C GLN A 669 -28.51 45.11 -10.22
N ALA A 670 -27.45 44.78 -9.49
CA ALA A 670 -26.81 43.48 -9.59
C ALA A 670 -27.66 42.37 -8.94
N GLU A 671 -27.97 41.32 -9.71
CA GLU A 671 -28.63 40.12 -9.19
C GLU A 671 -27.63 39.05 -8.76
N PHE A 672 -28.00 38.33 -7.70
CA PHE A 672 -27.21 37.26 -7.10
C PHE A 672 -28.07 36.03 -6.80
N LEU A 673 -27.47 34.85 -6.98
CA LEU A 673 -27.94 33.60 -6.38
C LEU A 673 -27.18 33.36 -5.07
N CYS A 674 -27.92 33.35 -3.97
CA CYS A 674 -27.46 32.97 -2.64
C CYS A 674 -27.73 31.47 -2.42
N VAL A 675 -26.67 30.70 -2.23
CA VAL A 675 -26.74 29.28 -1.86
C VAL A 675 -26.66 29.17 -0.35
N VAL A 676 -27.66 28.52 0.25
CA VAL A 676 -27.73 28.27 1.69
C VAL A 676 -27.90 26.77 1.95
N SER A 677 -27.28 26.25 3.00
CA SER A 677 -27.43 24.86 3.44
C SER A 677 -28.12 24.76 4.80
N ARG A 678 -28.69 23.59 5.10
CA ARG A 678 -29.06 23.21 6.47
C ARG A 678 -28.81 21.73 6.68
N GLU A 679 -28.18 21.40 7.80
CA GLU A 679 -27.93 20.03 8.24
C GLU A 679 -29.23 19.36 8.75
N LEU A 680 -29.45 18.11 8.34
CA LEU A 680 -30.51 17.25 8.87
C LEU A 680 -29.92 16.13 9.73
N ASN A 681 -30.30 16.10 11.01
CA ASN A 681 -29.93 15.05 11.95
C ASN A 681 -30.93 13.88 11.87
N ASN A 682 -30.44 12.68 11.55
CA ASN A 682 -31.25 11.45 11.52
C ASN A 682 -31.40 10.86 12.93
N SER A 683 -32.52 11.17 13.60
CA SER A 683 -32.94 10.51 14.84
C SER A 683 -34.32 9.87 14.66
N THR A 684 -34.37 8.56 14.37
CA THR A 684 -35.63 7.82 14.21
C THR A 684 -36.18 7.33 15.55
N ASN A 685 -37.08 8.11 16.15
CA ASN A 685 -38.41 7.67 16.62
C ASN A 685 -39.02 8.73 17.56
N GLY A 686 -39.88 9.57 17.00
CA GLY A 686 -40.61 10.59 17.74
C GLY A 686 -41.48 11.39 16.77
N ILE A 687 -42.79 11.38 17.00
CA ILE A 687 -43.81 12.01 16.15
C ILE A 687 -43.46 13.49 15.92
N VAL A 688 -43.04 13.85 14.70
CA VAL A 688 -42.99 15.24 14.28
C VAL A 688 -44.40 15.64 13.85
N ILE A 689 -45.09 16.34 14.75
CA ILE A 689 -46.35 17.01 14.45
C ILE A 689 -46.07 18.07 13.37
N GLU A 690 -46.70 17.95 12.20
CA GLU A 690 -46.69 19.05 11.23
C GLU A 690 -47.25 20.31 11.88
N PRO A 691 -46.56 21.47 11.77
CA PRO A 691 -47.17 22.76 12.10
C PRO A 691 -48.38 22.95 11.19
N THR A 692 -49.56 22.89 11.80
CA THR A 692 -50.87 22.87 11.12
C THR A 692 -51.07 24.12 10.26
N GLU A 693 -52.02 24.07 9.33
CA GLU A 693 -52.31 25.03 8.23
C GLU A 693 -52.42 26.54 8.57
N LYS A 694 -52.29 26.95 9.85
CA LYS A 694 -52.25 28.36 10.27
C LYS A 694 -51.06 29.16 9.73
N ALA A 695 -49.95 28.52 9.35
CA ALA A 695 -48.80 29.22 8.79
C ALA A 695 -49.02 29.77 7.37
N LYS A 696 -49.82 29.09 6.52
CA LYS A 696 -50.11 29.57 5.15
C LYS A 696 -51.02 30.80 5.13
N ILE A 697 -51.97 30.87 6.07
CA ILE A 697 -52.98 31.95 6.14
C ILE A 697 -52.36 33.31 6.51
N LEU A 698 -51.18 33.33 7.16
CA LEU A 698 -50.46 34.56 7.50
C LEU A 698 -49.56 35.08 6.36
N GLN A 699 -49.21 34.24 5.38
CA GLN A 699 -48.39 34.66 4.25
C GLN A 699 -49.24 35.26 3.11
N GLU A 700 -50.46 34.74 2.87
CA GLU A 700 -51.40 35.31 1.89
C GLU A 700 -52.03 36.65 2.30
N ARG A 701 -51.93 37.05 3.59
CA ARG A 701 -52.39 38.36 4.07
C ARG A 701 -51.33 39.46 4.06
N GLY A 702 -50.08 39.13 3.69
CA GLY A 702 -49.00 40.10 3.52
C GLY A 702 -48.95 40.76 2.13
N SER A 703 -49.55 40.15 1.10
CA SER A 703 -49.49 40.65 -0.30
C SER A 703 -50.73 41.42 -0.75
N ARG A 704 -51.50 42.00 0.19
CA ARG A 704 -52.57 42.97 -0.10
C ARG A 704 -52.64 44.07 0.96
N MET A 705 -51.60 44.90 1.01
CA MET A 705 -51.67 46.32 1.34
C MET A 705 -50.50 47.05 0.67
#